data_AF-A0A8R2QSR8-F1
#
_entry.id   AF-A0A8R2QSR8-F1
#
_cell.length_a   1.000
_cell.length_b   1.000
_cell.length_c   1.000
_cell.angle_alpha   90.00
_cell.angle_beta   90.00
_cell.angle_gamma   90.00
#
_symmetry.space_group_name_H-M   'P 1'
#
loop_
_entity.id
_entity.type
_entity.pdbx_description
1 polymer ?
#
loop_
_entity_poly.entity_id
_entity_poly.type
_entity_poly.pdbx_seq_one_letter_code
_entity_poly.pdbx_strand_id
1 'polypeptide(L)'
;MAVQNIAVKLCGILQAASEEEITAREWRLLGQEQDGSQLLTWLSNTKNNAEVLNIGIYVNKTKSLTILHTFDKKTNIIQASVNATQSLLAYVVKKLPTDDAEAKEPLYCAYLMCLLPDKERVSEQIEDSSTKQIMVQYIYGKSNKYSPGIRNDRFLLFKHLEYIKIYRTPMFLNEYDDGTEKWGFDGIYPEPETIVKVFSWAQWDCVNQVLYHIHFRQASQSFAEGEEVKSPSEITPTLSALQFHADLPHETVVNIPLSLPHVSSSAEGAACGAYEDDPIPLRVHDCSLDLQIVCDQRGVLCICHHYLYKPLDDSATSLVLEDSTDLKDSGVNFAYSITLLHHGCVVHTVVPDLPWALAKSLRPSYTLYEENHLLVNIPMLYTHLIDISLHHEPCCHIVLPVDECDSGPSLAPLLGWGQHAMVDLNTLDVVAMVIPEKDLTATFKSNTAIENKLAIIHYLVQHENNMELAEELISWMCLNQRGGLGSFQRVMQEYLVATTCAVTRRSLPSSALGLMKMLPFMLHLKFSDVKVRDMCVSVSQEKLWSSSAVVLAPRQRVCQFSEDVWTRVWASLSAPSVTRLHPTVVTDKLRVSLHCYQPEALSRCSTPLSPSGPGPALGSQRRSSLGNGQDLLPFFELDVCTASKQEHIVAANLREVSVHLMRESGGAAGVQGGVHAAATRWAAAQLDAARALCRALCRALAAVPAHQQQRGFTFIDDMDPNHAYILFKVLEQYYLATDSIAFPVPQGFTSFFTYLGYRTLPFPAFAQYVHRSVFELQIDVLKAIVTEEDKCSVNKKLRLIQVAGEGRGRRALAAWGARAALVLRARDHAAALLSGAAPARHDRARHRPVRDTGIAALPSGERLSPLDTFLDLLTAKASLNELDFNLIIEATLASVQQDNSVA
;
A
#
# COMPACT_ATOMS: atom_id res chain seq x y z
N MET A 1 11.63 -13.82 -17.50
CA MET A 1 11.52 -12.36 -17.31
C MET A 1 11.91 -11.56 -18.57
N ALA A 2 12.76 -12.08 -19.47
CA ALA A 2 12.97 -11.45 -20.78
C ALA A 2 11.73 -11.63 -21.68
N VAL A 3 11.15 -10.52 -22.14
CA VAL A 3 9.99 -10.52 -23.05
C VAL A 3 10.47 -10.51 -24.50
N GLN A 4 11.51 -9.72 -24.79
CA GLN A 4 12.10 -9.54 -26.12
C GLN A 4 13.56 -9.12 -26.01
N ASN A 5 14.43 -9.58 -26.91
CA ASN A 5 15.78 -9.03 -27.07
C ASN A 5 15.77 -7.96 -28.17
N ILE A 6 16.30 -6.76 -27.87
CA ILE A 6 16.29 -5.64 -28.83
C ILE A 6 17.11 -6.01 -30.07
N ALA A 7 18.32 -6.55 -29.90
CA ALA A 7 19.20 -6.89 -31.01
C ALA A 7 18.55 -7.91 -31.95
N VAL A 8 17.95 -8.98 -31.42
CA VAL A 8 17.26 -10.00 -32.23
C VAL A 8 16.10 -9.40 -33.04
N LYS A 9 15.29 -8.54 -32.41
CA LYS A 9 14.17 -7.87 -33.06
C LYS A 9 14.64 -6.94 -34.19
N LEU A 10 15.70 -6.17 -33.96
CA LEU A 10 16.25 -5.25 -34.94
C LEU A 10 16.94 -5.97 -36.10
N CYS A 11 17.64 -7.07 -35.84
CA CYS A 11 18.17 -7.95 -36.90
C CYS A 11 17.05 -8.44 -37.82
N GLY A 12 15.90 -8.85 -37.26
CA GLY A 12 14.73 -9.25 -38.05
C GLY A 12 14.18 -8.12 -38.94
N ILE A 13 14.18 -6.88 -38.45
CA ILE A 13 13.74 -5.71 -39.23
C ILE A 13 14.72 -5.42 -40.38
N LEU A 14 16.03 -5.47 -40.12
CA LEU A 14 17.05 -5.29 -41.15
C LEU A 14 16.91 -6.35 -42.24
N GLN A 15 16.77 -7.62 -41.85
CA GLN A 15 16.63 -8.73 -42.79
C GLN A 15 15.34 -8.68 -43.62
N ALA A 16 14.27 -8.08 -43.09
CA ALA A 16 13.03 -7.87 -43.85
C ALA A 16 13.12 -6.70 -44.84
N ALA A 17 14.00 -5.72 -44.58
CA ALA A 17 14.19 -4.54 -45.42
C ALA A 17 15.18 -4.76 -46.59
N SER A 18 15.90 -5.88 -46.61
CA SER A 18 16.92 -6.21 -47.62
C SER A 18 16.74 -7.65 -48.11
N GLU A 19 16.92 -7.86 -49.41
CA GLU A 19 16.92 -9.20 -50.02
C GLU A 19 18.23 -9.96 -49.77
N GLU A 20 19.29 -9.26 -49.34
CA GLU A 20 20.61 -9.83 -49.03
C GLU A 20 20.71 -10.28 -47.55
N GLU A 21 21.56 -11.26 -47.27
CA GLU A 21 21.84 -11.73 -45.91
C GLU A 21 22.61 -10.65 -45.13
N ILE A 22 21.96 -10.06 -44.12
CA ILE A 22 22.57 -9.00 -43.30
C ILE A 22 23.19 -9.64 -42.06
N THR A 23 24.52 -9.53 -41.95
CA THR A 23 25.23 -9.82 -40.70
C THR A 23 25.18 -8.57 -39.82
N ALA A 24 24.50 -8.62 -38.68
CA ALA A 24 24.48 -7.54 -37.69
C ALA A 24 24.88 -8.08 -36.31
N ARG A 25 25.98 -7.55 -35.75
CA ARG A 25 26.58 -8.05 -34.49
C ARG A 25 27.08 -6.90 -33.61
N GLU A 26 27.40 -7.20 -32.36
CA GLU A 26 27.87 -6.21 -31.36
C GLU A 26 26.92 -5.01 -31.23
N TRP A 27 25.63 -5.27 -31.02
CA TRP A 27 24.66 -4.23 -30.79
C TRP A 27 24.96 -3.49 -29.47
N ARG A 28 24.85 -2.16 -29.50
CA ARG A 28 24.94 -1.30 -28.32
C ARG A 28 23.87 -0.22 -28.37
N LEU A 29 23.32 0.09 -27.20
CA LEU A 29 22.38 1.17 -27.00
C LEU A 29 23.18 2.44 -26.65
N LEU A 30 22.94 3.54 -27.36
CA LEU A 30 23.73 4.78 -27.26
C LEU A 30 22.98 5.95 -26.64
N GLY A 31 21.65 5.90 -26.57
CA GLY A 31 20.87 7.00 -26.05
C GLY A 31 19.38 6.81 -26.27
N GLN A 32 18.59 7.64 -25.59
CA GLN A 32 17.14 7.68 -25.71
C GLN A 32 16.63 9.12 -25.79
N GLU A 33 15.76 9.37 -26.77
CA GLU A 33 15.19 10.69 -27.02
C GLU A 33 13.84 10.89 -26.35
N GLN A 34 13.36 12.14 -26.30
CA GLN A 34 12.13 12.54 -25.60
C GLN A 34 10.90 11.74 -26.01
N ASP A 35 10.78 11.33 -27.27
CA ASP A 35 9.63 10.60 -27.80
C ASP A 35 9.66 9.08 -27.50
N GLY A 36 10.75 8.62 -26.86
CA GLY A 36 11.07 7.24 -26.55
C GLY A 36 11.85 6.51 -27.64
N SER A 37 12.35 7.20 -28.67
CA SER A 37 13.21 6.60 -29.70
C SER A 37 14.57 6.21 -29.13
N GLN A 38 15.11 5.07 -29.58
CA GLN A 38 16.41 4.54 -29.14
C GLN A 38 17.47 4.73 -30.23
N LEU A 39 18.65 5.27 -29.86
CA LEU A 39 19.82 5.25 -30.73
C LEU A 39 20.64 4.01 -30.48
N LEU A 40 21.00 3.30 -31.55
CA LEU A 40 21.77 2.06 -31.46
C LEU A 40 22.93 2.07 -32.46
N THR A 41 23.98 1.33 -32.13
CA THR A 41 25.06 0.97 -33.05
C THR A 41 25.21 -0.52 -33.18
N TRP A 42 25.65 -0.97 -34.36
CA TRP A 42 25.98 -2.36 -34.63
C TRP A 42 27.02 -2.46 -35.74
N LEU A 43 27.77 -3.56 -35.76
CA LEU A 43 28.68 -3.90 -36.85
C LEU A 43 27.93 -4.68 -37.92
N SER A 44 28.21 -4.38 -39.19
CA SER A 44 27.77 -5.19 -40.33
C SER A 44 28.86 -5.35 -41.38
N ASN A 45 28.76 -6.37 -42.21
CA ASN A 45 29.63 -6.52 -43.38
C ASN A 45 29.02 -5.86 -44.61
N THR A 46 29.83 -5.10 -45.34
CA THR A 46 29.48 -4.61 -46.69
C THR A 46 29.60 -5.73 -47.73
N LYS A 47 29.13 -5.49 -48.97
CA LYS A 47 29.24 -6.45 -50.09
C LYS A 47 30.68 -6.93 -50.38
N ASN A 48 31.68 -6.11 -50.00
CA ASN A 48 33.10 -6.44 -50.14
C ASN A 48 33.69 -7.14 -48.91
N ASN A 49 32.85 -7.60 -47.98
CA ASN A 49 33.22 -8.22 -46.71
C ASN A 49 34.06 -7.32 -45.78
N ALA A 50 34.04 -5.99 -45.99
CA ALA A 50 34.63 -5.03 -45.06
C ALA A 50 33.64 -4.74 -43.92
N GLU A 51 34.12 -4.82 -42.69
CA GLU A 51 33.36 -4.52 -41.49
C GLU A 51 33.15 -3.01 -41.34
N VAL A 52 31.89 -2.61 -41.24
CA VAL A 52 31.48 -1.23 -41.04
C VAL A 52 30.65 -1.10 -39.77
N LEU A 53 30.72 0.07 -39.12
CA LEU A 53 29.91 0.39 -37.95
C LEU A 53 28.73 1.26 -38.37
N ASN A 54 27.51 0.80 -38.13
CA ASN A 54 26.31 1.57 -38.38
C ASN A 54 25.83 2.23 -37.10
N ILE A 55 25.28 3.43 -37.23
CA ILE A 55 24.48 4.10 -36.21
C ILE A 55 23.07 4.34 -36.77
N GLY A 56 22.06 4.01 -35.98
CA GLY A 56 20.67 4.12 -36.40
C GLY A 56 19.74 4.48 -35.25
N ILE A 57 18.55 4.95 -35.62
CA ILE A 57 17.47 5.27 -34.70
C ILE A 57 16.33 4.27 -34.86
N TYR A 58 15.91 3.70 -33.75
CA TYR A 58 14.74 2.83 -33.68
C TYR A 58 13.58 3.55 -33.01
N VAL A 59 12.43 3.55 -33.69
CA VAL A 59 11.18 4.10 -33.18
C VAL A 59 10.22 2.95 -32.92
N ASN A 60 10.06 2.56 -31.65
CA ASN A 60 9.24 1.39 -31.30
C ASN A 60 7.75 1.56 -31.69
N LYS A 61 7.22 2.79 -31.68
CA LYS A 61 5.82 3.09 -32.05
C LYS A 61 5.51 2.73 -33.51
N THR A 62 6.41 3.07 -34.43
CA THR A 62 6.28 2.77 -35.87
C THR A 62 6.97 1.46 -36.26
N LYS A 63 7.70 0.84 -35.31
CA LYS A 63 8.55 -0.33 -35.52
C LYS A 63 9.54 -0.14 -36.67
N SER A 64 10.02 1.08 -36.88
CA SER A 64 10.96 1.42 -37.94
C SER A 64 12.37 1.61 -37.40
N LEU A 65 13.35 1.00 -38.05
CA LEU A 65 14.77 1.25 -37.83
C LEU A 65 15.32 2.02 -39.03
N THR A 66 15.87 3.21 -38.78
CA THR A 66 16.47 4.06 -39.80
C THR A 66 17.96 4.17 -39.56
N ILE A 67 18.77 3.82 -40.58
CA ILE A 67 20.23 3.99 -40.53
C ILE A 67 20.54 5.48 -40.75
N LEU A 68 21.20 6.10 -39.78
CA LEU A 68 21.59 7.52 -39.84
C LEU A 68 22.92 7.66 -40.58
N HIS A 69 23.92 6.87 -40.19
CA HIS A 69 25.25 6.89 -40.79
C HIS A 69 25.96 5.52 -40.68
N THR A 70 26.93 5.29 -41.58
CA THR A 70 27.76 4.09 -41.62
C THR A 70 29.23 4.54 -41.67
N PHE A 71 30.00 4.17 -40.65
CA PHE A 71 31.42 4.47 -40.54
C PHE A 71 32.25 3.33 -41.15
N ASP A 72 33.25 3.68 -41.95
CA ASP A 72 34.16 2.72 -42.60
C ASP A 72 35.13 2.02 -41.63
N LYS A 73 35.26 2.54 -40.39
CA LYS A 73 36.14 2.00 -39.35
C LYS A 73 35.35 1.72 -38.08
N LYS A 74 35.74 0.65 -37.38
CA LYS A 74 35.24 0.36 -36.02
C LYS A 74 35.66 1.48 -35.08
N THR A 75 34.70 2.30 -34.67
CA THR A 75 34.88 3.36 -33.66
C THR A 75 34.12 3.00 -32.40
N ASN A 76 34.69 3.31 -31.23
CA ASN A 76 34.07 3.00 -29.94
C ASN A 76 33.14 4.15 -29.53
N ILE A 77 31.97 4.22 -30.17
CA ILE A 77 30.93 5.19 -29.81
C ILE A 77 30.26 4.72 -28.52
N ILE A 78 30.24 5.58 -27.50
CA ILE A 78 29.66 5.27 -26.19
C ILE A 78 28.29 5.90 -25.98
N GLN A 79 28.01 7.02 -26.65
CA GLN A 79 26.79 7.78 -26.47
C GLN A 79 26.49 8.60 -27.73
N ALA A 80 25.21 8.75 -28.06
CA ALA A 80 24.76 9.58 -29.17
C ALA A 80 23.35 10.15 -28.94
N SER A 81 23.08 11.30 -29.57
CA SER A 81 21.77 11.95 -29.58
C SER A 81 21.53 12.67 -30.91
N VAL A 82 20.27 12.78 -31.32
CA VAL A 82 19.82 13.47 -32.54
C VAL A 82 18.87 14.61 -32.24
N ASN A 83 18.81 15.59 -33.13
CA ASN A 83 17.80 16.64 -33.02
C ASN A 83 16.38 16.14 -33.37
N ALA A 84 15.37 16.98 -33.13
CA ALA A 84 13.97 16.63 -33.34
C ALA A 84 13.62 16.23 -34.78
N THR A 85 14.38 16.70 -35.76
CA THR A 85 14.16 16.40 -37.17
C THR A 85 15.10 15.34 -37.74
N GLN A 86 15.92 14.70 -36.89
CA GLN A 86 16.89 13.67 -37.27
C GLN A 86 17.86 14.12 -38.39
N SER A 87 18.15 15.42 -38.45
CA SER A 87 19.03 16.04 -39.45
C SER A 87 20.44 16.31 -38.93
N LEU A 88 20.63 16.31 -37.61
CA LEU A 88 21.93 16.47 -36.96
C LEU A 88 22.13 15.35 -35.94
N LEU A 89 23.33 14.79 -35.92
CA LEU A 89 23.75 13.71 -35.03
C LEU A 89 24.94 14.18 -34.20
N ALA A 90 24.79 14.20 -32.88
CA ALA A 90 25.89 14.40 -31.94
C ALA A 90 26.26 13.05 -31.31
N TYR A 91 27.55 12.72 -31.26
CA TYR A 91 28.01 11.45 -30.71
C TYR A 91 29.37 11.58 -30.03
N VAL A 92 29.64 10.69 -29.07
CA VAL A 92 30.90 10.66 -28.31
C VAL A 92 31.65 9.37 -28.57
N VAL A 93 32.94 9.51 -28.89
CA VAL A 93 33.88 8.41 -29.08
C VAL A 93 34.83 8.34 -27.88
N LYS A 94 34.93 7.16 -27.28
CA LYS A 94 35.92 6.85 -26.23
C LYS A 94 37.12 6.14 -26.86
N LYS A 95 38.19 6.89 -27.08
CA LYS A 95 39.47 6.37 -27.60
C LYS A 95 40.21 5.68 -26.45
N LEU A 96 40.33 4.37 -26.54
CA LEU A 96 41.13 3.58 -25.61
C LEU A 96 42.61 3.75 -25.94
N PRO A 97 43.51 3.83 -24.94
CA PRO A 97 44.93 3.88 -25.18
C PRO A 97 45.39 2.59 -25.86
N THR A 98 46.20 2.72 -26.92
CA THR A 98 46.91 1.60 -27.55
C THR A 98 48.22 1.35 -26.81
N ASP A 99 48.70 0.10 -26.80
CA ASP A 99 49.94 -0.29 -26.06
C ASP A 99 51.18 0.56 -26.42
N ASP A 100 51.19 1.20 -27.59
CA ASP A 100 52.26 2.08 -28.09
C ASP A 100 52.06 3.59 -27.79
N ALA A 101 50.99 3.99 -27.09
CA ALA A 101 50.68 5.41 -26.83
C ALA A 101 51.30 5.94 -25.52
N GLU A 102 51.84 7.17 -25.54
CA GLU A 102 52.39 7.84 -24.35
C GLU A 102 51.33 8.14 -23.28
N ALA A 103 50.05 8.25 -23.67
CA ALA A 103 48.91 8.48 -22.77
C ALA A 103 48.31 7.16 -22.30
N LYS A 104 48.29 6.93 -20.98
CA LYS A 104 47.75 5.71 -20.35
C LYS A 104 46.24 5.77 -20.05
N GLU A 105 45.60 6.92 -20.25
CA GLU A 105 44.20 7.15 -19.90
C GLU A 105 43.31 7.24 -21.16
N PRO A 106 42.05 6.77 -21.09
CA PRO A 106 41.11 6.89 -22.21
C PRO A 106 40.71 8.34 -22.48
N LEU A 107 40.55 8.69 -23.76
CA LEU A 107 40.15 10.03 -24.20
C LEU A 107 38.72 10.05 -24.75
N TYR A 108 37.90 10.96 -24.25
CA TYR A 108 36.55 11.23 -24.69
C TYR A 108 36.54 12.36 -25.72
N CYS A 109 35.93 12.12 -26.88
CA CYS A 109 35.86 13.06 -28.00
C CYS A 109 34.41 13.22 -28.48
N ALA A 110 33.87 14.45 -28.46
CA ALA A 110 32.52 14.74 -28.94
C ALA A 110 32.55 15.28 -30.37
N TYR A 111 31.68 14.74 -31.21
CA TYR A 111 31.57 15.07 -32.63
C TYR A 111 30.13 15.43 -33.01
N LEU A 112 29.98 16.34 -33.95
CA LEU A 112 28.73 16.67 -34.62
C LEU A 112 28.81 16.27 -36.09
N MET A 113 27.73 15.69 -36.61
CA MET A 113 27.61 15.30 -38.00
C MET A 113 26.29 15.82 -38.59
N CYS A 114 26.38 16.41 -39.77
CA CYS A 114 25.22 16.79 -40.56
C CYS A 114 24.70 15.58 -41.37
N LEU A 115 23.41 15.27 -41.22
CA LEU A 115 22.75 14.14 -41.89
C LEU A 115 21.92 14.58 -43.11
N LEU A 116 21.96 15.86 -43.49
CA LEU A 116 21.25 16.38 -44.66
C LEU A 116 21.79 15.73 -45.94
N PRO A 117 20.91 15.35 -46.91
CA PRO A 117 21.30 14.58 -48.08
C PRO A 117 22.26 15.32 -49.04
N ASP A 118 22.20 16.66 -49.05
CA ASP A 118 22.97 17.51 -49.96
C ASP A 118 24.33 17.97 -49.39
N LYS A 119 24.71 17.55 -48.18
CA LYS A 119 26.00 17.90 -47.55
C LYS A 119 26.87 16.67 -47.33
N GLU A 120 28.20 16.86 -47.42
CA GLU A 120 29.15 15.82 -47.03
C GLU A 120 29.02 15.52 -45.54
N ARG A 121 28.99 14.22 -45.22
CA ARG A 121 28.83 13.71 -43.85
C ARG A 121 30.19 13.71 -43.13
N VAL A 122 30.70 14.91 -42.86
CA VAL A 122 31.95 15.10 -42.12
C VAL A 122 31.66 15.21 -40.63
N SER A 123 32.52 14.63 -39.80
CA SER A 123 32.45 14.76 -38.35
C SER A 123 33.24 15.98 -37.91
N GLU A 124 32.54 17.00 -37.42
CA GLU A 124 33.13 18.20 -36.84
C GLU A 124 33.33 17.99 -35.34
N GLN A 125 34.54 18.22 -34.84
CA GLN A 125 34.83 18.11 -33.42
C GLN A 125 34.23 19.31 -32.68
N ILE A 126 33.44 19.05 -31.64
CA ILE A 126 32.71 20.10 -30.90
C ILE A 126 33.63 20.82 -29.90
N GLU A 127 34.48 20.05 -29.21
CA GLU A 127 35.36 20.48 -28.12
C GLU A 127 36.64 19.62 -28.11
N ASP A 128 37.69 20.11 -27.46
CA ASP A 128 38.95 19.38 -27.29
C ASP A 128 38.75 18.06 -26.55
N SER A 129 39.55 17.05 -26.92
CA SER A 129 39.50 15.73 -26.28
C SER A 129 39.91 15.81 -24.80
N SER A 130 39.27 15.02 -23.95
CA SER A 130 39.46 15.07 -22.50
C SER A 130 39.59 13.68 -21.89
N THR A 131 40.36 13.54 -20.81
CA THR A 131 40.40 12.31 -19.99
C THR A 131 39.15 12.18 -19.09
N LYS A 132 38.50 13.31 -18.78
CA LYS A 132 37.21 13.34 -18.09
C LYS A 132 36.07 13.03 -19.06
N GLN A 133 35.06 12.29 -18.60
CA GLN A 133 33.91 11.87 -19.41
C GLN A 133 33.20 13.06 -20.04
N ILE A 134 32.96 12.96 -21.35
CA ILE A 134 32.13 13.88 -22.13
C ILE A 134 30.88 13.14 -22.59
N MET A 135 29.71 13.76 -22.46
CA MET A 135 28.45 13.26 -22.99
C MET A 135 27.68 14.39 -23.67
N VAL A 136 26.73 14.08 -24.57
CA VAL A 136 25.92 15.07 -25.29
C VAL A 136 24.43 14.70 -25.34
N GLN A 137 23.54 15.68 -25.34
CA GLN A 137 22.10 15.42 -25.41
C GLN A 137 21.31 16.56 -26.04
N TYR A 138 20.49 16.27 -27.04
CA TYR A 138 19.60 17.26 -27.63
C TYR A 138 18.43 17.61 -26.70
N ILE A 139 18.08 18.90 -26.71
CA ILE A 139 16.93 19.48 -26.02
C ILE A 139 15.80 19.65 -27.03
N TYR A 140 14.61 19.16 -26.69
CA TYR A 140 13.46 19.19 -27.60
C TYR A 140 12.54 20.36 -27.26
N GLY A 141 12.36 21.25 -28.23
CA GLY A 141 11.48 22.42 -28.14
C GLY A 141 10.25 22.31 -29.04
N LYS A 142 9.16 22.96 -28.65
CA LYS A 142 7.95 23.13 -29.47
C LYS A 142 8.01 24.45 -30.25
N SER A 143 9.03 24.71 -31.06
CA SER A 143 9.16 26.00 -31.76
C SER A 143 9.17 25.86 -33.27
N ASN A 144 8.06 26.25 -33.90
CA ASN A 144 7.97 26.69 -35.30
C ASN A 144 7.03 27.93 -35.42
N LYS A 145 6.62 28.56 -34.31
CA LYS A 145 5.52 29.54 -34.33
C LYS A 145 5.93 30.96 -34.74
N TYR A 146 7.18 31.36 -34.52
CA TYR A 146 7.58 32.76 -34.65
C TYR A 146 8.56 33.04 -35.81
N SER A 147 9.13 32.02 -36.45
CA SER A 147 10.07 32.20 -37.57
C SER A 147 10.02 31.00 -38.55
N PRO A 148 9.00 30.93 -39.43
CA PRO A 148 8.97 29.91 -40.47
C PRO A 148 10.24 30.06 -41.34
N GLY A 149 11.09 29.02 -41.36
CA GLY A 149 12.34 29.02 -42.12
C GLY A 149 13.63 29.04 -41.31
N ILE A 150 13.58 29.23 -39.98
CA ILE A 150 14.76 29.11 -39.10
C ILE A 150 14.46 28.15 -37.97
N ARG A 151 15.31 27.15 -37.79
CA ARG A 151 15.30 26.26 -36.63
C ARG A 151 16.56 26.49 -35.82
N ASN A 152 16.44 26.60 -34.52
CA ASN A 152 17.57 26.78 -33.63
C ASN A 152 17.59 25.63 -32.62
N ASP A 153 18.11 24.50 -33.07
CA ASP A 153 18.21 23.32 -32.23
C ASP A 153 19.30 23.53 -31.18
N ARG A 154 19.11 22.94 -30.01
CA ARG A 154 20.00 23.10 -28.86
C ARG A 154 20.39 21.74 -28.32
N PHE A 155 21.64 21.58 -27.93
CA PHE A 155 22.10 20.40 -27.23
C PHE A 155 22.99 20.78 -26.04
N LEU A 156 22.96 19.92 -25.02
CA LEU A 156 23.83 20.00 -23.85
C LEU A 156 25.10 19.20 -24.11
N LEU A 157 26.24 19.77 -23.72
CA LEU A 157 27.51 19.06 -23.62
C LEU A 157 27.93 19.05 -22.15
N PHE A 158 28.14 17.85 -21.63
CA PHE A 158 28.55 17.57 -20.27
C PHE A 158 30.04 17.26 -20.27
N LYS A 159 30.82 17.94 -19.44
CA LYS A 159 32.22 17.60 -19.18
C LYS A 159 32.44 17.48 -17.68
N HIS A 160 32.62 16.24 -17.20
CA HIS A 160 32.68 15.92 -15.78
C HIS A 160 33.69 16.80 -15.02
N LEU A 161 33.35 17.27 -13.82
CA LEU A 161 34.14 18.18 -12.97
C LEU A 161 34.57 19.51 -13.62
N GLU A 162 33.98 19.89 -14.76
CA GLU A 162 34.43 21.07 -15.50
C GLU A 162 33.36 22.04 -15.95
N TYR A 163 32.28 21.58 -16.60
CA TYR A 163 31.14 22.42 -16.99
C TYR A 163 30.03 21.65 -17.71
N ILE A 164 28.84 22.24 -17.74
CA ILE A 164 27.79 21.91 -18.69
C ILE A 164 27.54 23.16 -19.55
N LYS A 165 27.64 22.99 -20.86
CA LYS A 165 27.42 24.05 -21.86
C LYS A 165 26.20 23.71 -22.71
N ILE A 166 25.49 24.75 -23.16
CA ILE A 166 24.44 24.64 -24.17
C ILE A 166 24.96 25.20 -25.49
N TYR A 167 24.94 24.35 -26.51
CA TYR A 167 25.30 24.68 -27.88
C TYR A 167 24.05 24.93 -28.71
N ARG A 168 24.19 25.81 -29.71
CA ARG A 168 23.13 26.17 -30.65
C ARG A 168 23.55 25.77 -32.05
N THR A 169 22.67 25.06 -32.74
CA THR A 169 22.86 24.59 -34.11
C THR A 169 21.76 25.18 -34.99
N PRO A 170 21.97 26.39 -35.53
CA PRO A 170 20.98 27.02 -36.39
C PRO A 170 20.90 26.28 -37.74
N MET A 171 19.68 26.00 -38.16
CA MET A 171 19.36 25.53 -39.50
C MET A 171 18.47 26.56 -40.20
N PHE A 172 18.75 26.79 -41.47
CA PHE A 172 18.06 27.78 -42.30
C PHE A 172 17.40 27.07 -43.48
N LEU A 173 16.19 27.47 -43.83
CA LEU A 173 15.54 27.03 -45.05
C LEU A 173 16.00 27.94 -46.19
N ASN A 174 16.79 27.38 -47.10
CA ASN A 174 17.31 28.10 -48.26
C ASN A 174 16.39 27.87 -49.46
N GLU A 175 15.95 28.96 -50.08
CA GLU A 175 15.30 28.95 -51.39
C GLU A 175 16.38 28.93 -52.48
N TYR A 176 16.34 27.92 -53.35
CA TYR A 176 17.24 27.81 -54.49
C TYR A 176 16.59 28.44 -55.74
N ASP A 177 17.42 28.82 -56.72
CA ASP A 177 16.97 29.43 -57.99
C ASP A 177 15.99 28.55 -58.79
N ASP A 178 15.93 27.25 -58.50
CA ASP A 178 14.99 26.28 -59.08
C ASP A 178 13.60 26.27 -58.41
N GLY A 179 13.39 27.12 -57.40
CA GLY A 179 12.18 27.19 -56.60
C GLY A 179 12.05 26.09 -55.54
N THR A 180 13.09 25.29 -55.32
CA THR A 180 13.09 24.27 -54.25
C THR A 180 13.59 24.86 -52.93
N GLU A 181 12.92 24.48 -51.84
CA GLU A 181 13.31 24.84 -50.48
C GLU A 181 14.10 23.66 -49.87
N LYS A 182 15.35 23.90 -49.45
CA LYS A 182 16.16 22.89 -48.76
C LYS A 182 16.76 23.44 -47.48
N TRP A 183 16.80 22.61 -46.45
CA TRP A 183 17.45 22.97 -45.19
C TRP A 183 18.97 23.01 -45.36
N GLY A 184 19.59 24.07 -44.85
CA GLY A 184 21.02 24.26 -44.71
C GLY A 184 21.43 24.28 -43.24
N PHE A 185 22.66 23.85 -42.98
CA PHE A 185 23.31 23.88 -41.66
C PHE A 185 24.59 24.73 -41.74
N ASP A 186 24.74 25.73 -40.90
CA ASP A 186 25.85 26.70 -40.95
C ASP A 186 26.87 26.50 -39.81
N GLY A 187 27.01 25.27 -39.33
CA GLY A 187 27.92 24.94 -38.23
C GLY A 187 27.34 25.24 -36.84
N ILE A 188 28.17 25.03 -35.83
CA ILE A 188 27.84 25.28 -34.42
C ILE A 188 28.11 26.76 -34.11
N TYR A 189 27.21 27.39 -33.33
CA TYR A 189 27.46 28.74 -32.87
C TYR A 189 28.76 28.80 -32.03
N PRO A 190 29.72 29.69 -32.35
CA PRO A 190 31.10 29.61 -31.83
C PRO A 190 31.21 29.91 -30.33
N GLU A 191 30.25 30.65 -29.75
CA GLU A 191 30.23 30.98 -28.33
C GLU A 191 29.10 30.23 -27.62
N PRO A 192 29.36 29.03 -27.07
CA PRO A 192 28.37 28.30 -26.28
C PRO A 192 28.17 28.94 -24.90
N GLU A 193 26.94 28.89 -24.41
CA GLU A 193 26.57 29.41 -23.10
C GLU A 193 26.88 28.36 -22.03
N THR A 194 27.65 28.73 -20.99
CA THR A 194 27.96 27.85 -19.86
C THR A 194 26.86 27.96 -18.81
N ILE A 195 26.05 26.91 -18.66
CA ILE A 195 24.90 26.89 -17.73
C ILE A 195 25.26 26.36 -16.35
N VAL A 196 26.26 25.47 -16.25
CA VAL A 196 26.79 24.95 -15.00
C VAL A 196 28.30 25.07 -15.03
N LYS A 197 28.88 25.71 -14.02
CA LYS A 197 30.33 25.90 -13.91
C LYS A 197 31.02 24.60 -13.53
N VAL A 198 30.84 24.05 -12.34
CA VAL A 198 31.50 22.78 -11.94
C VAL A 198 30.45 21.88 -11.31
N PHE A 199 30.46 20.60 -11.69
CA PHE A 199 29.54 19.59 -11.16
C PHE A 199 30.27 18.26 -10.94
N SER A 200 29.86 17.51 -9.92
CA SER A 200 30.40 16.16 -9.63
C SER A 200 29.50 15.03 -10.10
N TRP A 201 28.23 15.32 -10.38
CA TRP A 201 27.28 14.34 -10.87
C TRP A 201 26.18 15.05 -11.67
N ALA A 202 25.72 14.44 -12.75
CA ALA A 202 24.58 14.93 -13.52
C ALA A 202 23.74 13.79 -14.12
N GLN A 203 22.43 14.00 -14.22
CA GLN A 203 21.49 13.12 -14.91
C GLN A 203 20.50 13.94 -15.74
N TRP A 204 20.22 13.46 -16.95
CA TRP A 204 19.21 14.04 -17.82
C TRP A 204 17.88 13.26 -17.79
N ASP A 205 16.79 13.98 -17.58
CA ASP A 205 15.42 13.49 -17.75
C ASP A 205 14.87 13.97 -19.10
N CYS A 206 14.84 13.06 -20.08
CA CYS A 206 14.38 13.36 -21.44
C CYS A 206 12.88 13.64 -21.53
N VAL A 207 12.06 13.07 -20.64
CA VAL A 207 10.60 13.21 -20.64
C VAL A 207 10.21 14.61 -20.17
N ASN A 208 10.73 15.02 -19.02
CA ASN A 208 10.43 16.31 -18.43
C ASN A 208 11.37 17.44 -18.90
N GLN A 209 12.43 17.12 -19.67
CA GLN A 209 13.47 18.07 -20.12
C GLN A 209 14.12 18.79 -18.93
N VAL A 210 14.55 18.00 -17.94
CA VAL A 210 15.16 18.49 -16.69
C VAL A 210 16.58 17.95 -16.59
N LEU A 211 17.51 18.86 -16.27
CA LEU A 211 18.86 18.52 -15.89
C LEU A 211 18.99 18.54 -14.37
N TYR A 212 19.28 17.38 -13.78
CA TYR A 212 19.70 17.28 -12.40
C TYR A 212 21.21 17.28 -12.30
N HIS A 213 21.79 18.07 -11.40
CA HIS A 213 23.23 18.08 -11.17
C HIS A 213 23.59 18.39 -9.73
N ILE A 214 24.73 17.87 -9.28
CA ILE A 214 25.33 18.17 -7.99
C ILE A 214 26.50 19.12 -8.21
N HIS A 215 26.42 20.27 -7.56
CA HIS A 215 27.50 21.25 -7.51
C HIS A 215 27.76 21.63 -6.05
N PHE A 216 28.92 22.25 -5.84
CA PHE A 216 29.41 22.60 -4.52
C PHE A 216 29.20 24.10 -4.28
N ARG A 217 28.46 24.47 -3.23
CA ARG A 217 28.28 25.87 -2.81
C ARG A 217 28.80 26.07 -1.40
N GLN A 218 29.30 27.27 -1.13
CA GLN A 218 29.53 27.72 0.24
C GLN A 218 28.20 27.68 0.99
N ALA A 219 28.20 27.16 2.21
CA ALA A 219 27.00 27.08 3.04
C ALA A 219 26.37 28.48 3.18
N SER A 220 25.16 28.65 2.64
CA SER A 220 24.36 29.86 2.88
C SER A 220 23.86 29.83 4.32
N GLN A 221 24.13 30.89 5.10
CA GLN A 221 23.64 31.03 6.48
C GLN A 221 22.13 30.82 6.52
N SER A 222 21.69 29.75 7.19
CA SER A 222 20.27 29.53 7.47
C SER A 222 19.85 30.53 8.56
N PHE A 223 18.71 31.20 8.38
CA PHE A 223 18.11 32.11 9.38
C PHE A 223 17.25 31.35 10.40
N ALA A 224 17.32 30.01 10.44
CA ALA A 224 16.52 29.21 11.35
C ALA A 224 17.14 29.22 12.75
N GLU A 225 16.38 29.69 13.75
CA GLU A 225 16.77 29.62 15.16
C GLU A 225 16.97 28.16 15.58
N GLY A 226 18.23 27.72 15.73
CA GLY A 226 18.56 26.42 16.34
C GLY A 226 19.76 25.65 15.77
N GLU A 227 20.34 26.04 14.63
CA GLU A 227 21.57 25.40 14.13
C GLU A 227 22.82 25.96 14.82
N GLU A 228 23.61 25.08 15.45
CA GLU A 228 24.98 25.42 15.84
C GLU A 228 25.79 25.75 14.58
N VAL A 229 26.43 26.92 14.59
CA VAL A 229 27.24 27.45 13.50
C VAL A 229 28.42 26.51 13.26
N LYS A 230 28.28 25.54 12.35
CA LYS A 230 29.43 24.89 11.71
C LYS A 230 30.22 25.96 10.96
N SER A 231 31.54 25.88 11.04
CA SER A 231 32.46 26.91 10.54
C SER A 231 32.14 27.35 9.09
N PRO A 232 32.24 28.66 8.77
CA PRO A 232 31.85 29.25 7.48
C PRO A 232 32.71 28.83 6.26
N SER A 233 33.52 27.79 6.38
CA SER A 233 34.44 27.27 5.35
C SER A 233 34.03 25.93 4.75
N GLU A 234 32.98 25.25 5.27
CA GLU A 234 32.53 23.98 4.69
C GLU A 234 31.65 24.20 3.46
N ILE A 235 32.11 23.69 2.33
CA ILE A 235 31.38 23.70 1.06
C ILE A 235 30.43 22.50 1.06
N THR A 236 29.13 22.76 0.92
CA THR A 236 28.10 21.71 0.99
C THR A 236 27.69 21.26 -0.42
N PRO A 237 27.65 19.95 -0.71
CA PRO A 237 27.12 19.46 -1.97
C PRO A 237 25.63 19.77 -2.06
N THR A 238 25.20 20.36 -3.17
CA THR A 238 23.80 20.76 -3.42
C THR A 238 23.31 20.14 -4.71
N LEU A 239 22.19 19.44 -4.66
CA LEU A 239 21.47 18.96 -5.83
C LEU A 239 20.59 20.08 -6.38
N SER A 240 20.80 20.46 -7.63
CA SER A 240 19.98 21.41 -8.36
C SER A 240 19.23 20.74 -9.51
N ALA A 241 17.98 21.15 -9.72
CA ALA A 241 17.20 20.79 -10.90
C ALA A 241 17.02 22.02 -11.81
N LEU A 242 17.48 21.91 -13.05
CA LEU A 242 17.39 22.94 -14.08
C LEU A 242 16.35 22.53 -15.14
N GLN A 243 15.24 23.23 -15.19
CA GLN A 243 14.14 23.00 -16.11
C GLN A 243 14.38 23.74 -17.43
N PHE A 244 14.34 23.02 -18.54
CA PHE A 244 14.36 23.62 -19.87
C PHE A 244 12.95 23.82 -20.41
N HIS A 245 12.77 24.94 -21.11
CA HIS A 245 11.51 25.31 -21.75
C HIS A 245 11.72 25.48 -23.26
N ALA A 246 10.63 25.33 -24.02
CA ALA A 246 10.67 25.44 -25.48
C ALA A 246 11.08 26.84 -25.94
N ASP A 247 10.30 27.86 -25.55
CA ASP A 247 10.46 29.24 -26.01
C ASP A 247 10.89 30.21 -24.88
N LEU A 248 11.11 29.69 -23.67
CA LEU A 248 11.43 30.46 -22.47
C LEU A 248 12.83 30.12 -21.96
N PRO A 249 13.49 31.04 -21.22
CA PRO A 249 14.77 30.75 -20.60
C PRO A 249 14.67 29.59 -19.62
N HIS A 250 15.77 28.87 -19.44
CA HIS A 250 15.85 27.81 -18.43
C HIS A 250 15.79 28.41 -17.01
N GLU A 251 15.29 27.64 -16.05
CA GLU A 251 15.17 28.07 -14.65
C GLU A 251 15.64 26.97 -13.69
N THR A 252 16.23 27.37 -12.55
CA THR A 252 16.53 26.42 -11.46
C THR A 252 15.32 26.30 -10.55
N VAL A 253 14.64 25.15 -10.59
CA VAL A 253 13.37 24.93 -9.89
C VAL A 253 13.52 24.36 -8.48
N VAL A 254 14.61 23.63 -8.23
CA VAL A 254 14.88 22.97 -6.95
C VAL A 254 16.35 23.10 -6.58
N ASN A 255 16.62 23.36 -5.30
CA ASN A 255 17.94 23.24 -4.67
C ASN A 255 17.81 22.48 -3.35
N ILE A 256 18.53 21.37 -3.21
CA ILE A 256 18.51 20.52 -2.01
C ILE A 256 19.95 20.31 -1.55
N PRO A 257 20.35 20.77 -0.36
CA PRO A 257 21.64 20.41 0.20
C PRO A 257 21.64 18.91 0.53
N LEU A 258 22.70 18.21 0.13
CA LEU A 258 22.87 16.79 0.38
C LEU A 258 23.87 16.58 1.52
N SER A 259 23.63 15.57 2.34
CA SER A 259 24.62 15.05 3.29
C SER A 259 25.30 13.84 2.68
N LEU A 260 26.30 14.08 1.82
CA LEU A 260 27.10 13.00 1.23
C LEU A 260 28.33 12.73 2.10
N PRO A 261 28.66 11.45 2.40
CA PRO A 261 29.86 11.11 3.17
C PRO A 261 31.12 11.56 2.42
N HIS A 262 31.96 12.36 3.09
CA HIS A 262 33.31 12.83 2.70
C HIS A 262 33.66 12.82 1.20
N VAL A 263 32.90 13.54 0.37
CA VAL A 263 33.39 13.90 -0.98
C VAL A 263 34.34 15.09 -0.79
N SER A 264 35.64 14.85 -0.90
CA SER A 264 36.65 15.91 -0.80
C SER A 264 36.36 17.01 -1.83
N SER A 265 36.29 18.26 -1.40
CA SER A 265 35.90 19.42 -2.23
C SER A 265 36.94 19.83 -3.28
N SER A 266 38.10 19.18 -3.33
CA SER A 266 39.16 19.42 -4.30
C SER A 266 39.00 18.53 -5.53
N ALA A 267 38.88 19.14 -6.70
CA ALA A 267 38.75 18.46 -8.00
C ALA A 267 39.88 17.45 -8.31
N GLU A 268 41.02 17.54 -7.61
CA GLU A 268 42.18 16.64 -7.76
C GLU A 268 42.15 15.41 -6.83
N GLY A 269 41.30 15.40 -5.79
CA GLY A 269 41.19 14.30 -4.82
C GLY A 269 39.84 13.59 -4.77
N ALA A 270 38.81 14.15 -5.43
CA ALA A 270 37.43 13.67 -5.38
C ALA A 270 37.14 12.51 -6.33
N ALA A 271 37.89 12.40 -7.43
CA ALA A 271 37.56 11.48 -8.52
C ALA A 271 38.41 10.22 -8.51
N CYS A 272 37.75 9.06 -8.58
CA CYS A 272 38.43 7.78 -8.77
C CYS A 272 38.96 7.58 -10.21
N GLY A 273 38.59 8.46 -11.15
CA GLY A 273 38.99 8.41 -12.57
C GLY A 273 38.35 7.27 -13.40
N ALA A 274 37.56 6.41 -12.76
CA ALA A 274 36.83 5.33 -13.42
C ALA A 274 35.38 5.76 -13.69
N TYR A 275 34.99 5.70 -14.96
CA TYR A 275 33.65 6.06 -15.44
C TYR A 275 32.88 4.84 -15.90
N GLU A 276 31.61 4.77 -15.49
CA GLU A 276 30.61 3.92 -16.13
C GLU A 276 29.96 4.73 -17.26
N ASP A 277 29.94 4.17 -18.48
CA ASP A 277 29.43 4.86 -19.68
C ASP A 277 27.93 4.56 -19.80
N ASP A 278 27.10 5.25 -19.01
CA ASP A 278 25.65 5.04 -18.92
C ASP A 278 24.86 5.94 -19.89
N PRO A 279 24.35 5.42 -21.02
CA PRO A 279 23.60 6.22 -21.98
C PRO A 279 22.14 6.42 -21.57
N ILE A 280 21.57 5.54 -20.73
CA ILE A 280 20.15 5.53 -20.35
C ILE A 280 19.97 5.12 -18.88
N PRO A 281 19.33 5.96 -18.03
CA PRO A 281 19.21 7.39 -18.25
C PRO A 281 20.61 7.99 -18.42
N LEU A 282 20.75 9.01 -19.28
CA LEU A 282 22.04 9.63 -19.50
C LEU A 282 22.57 10.20 -18.18
N ARG A 283 23.71 9.67 -17.73
CA ARG A 283 24.34 10.05 -16.47
C ARG A 283 25.83 10.30 -16.67
N VAL A 284 26.33 11.33 -15.98
CA VAL A 284 27.76 11.68 -15.95
C VAL A 284 28.21 11.71 -14.51
N HIS A 285 29.01 10.70 -14.13
CA HIS A 285 29.52 10.50 -12.79
C HIS A 285 30.72 9.57 -12.83
N ASP A 286 31.58 9.66 -11.81
CA ASP A 286 32.60 8.64 -11.57
C ASP A 286 32.10 7.58 -10.58
N CYS A 287 32.92 6.54 -10.36
CA CYS A 287 32.60 5.43 -9.48
C CYS A 287 32.42 5.78 -7.98
N SER A 288 32.61 7.04 -7.57
CA SER A 288 32.49 7.46 -6.17
C SER A 288 31.05 7.69 -5.71
N LEU A 289 30.13 7.99 -6.64
CA LEU A 289 28.76 8.39 -6.32
C LEU A 289 27.74 7.78 -7.29
N ASP A 290 27.15 6.64 -6.92
CA ASP A 290 26.00 6.10 -7.64
C ASP A 290 24.68 6.66 -7.07
N LEU A 291 24.20 7.68 -7.76
CA LEU A 291 22.95 8.36 -7.49
C LEU A 291 22.05 8.30 -8.73
N GLN A 292 20.78 7.98 -8.51
CA GLN A 292 19.75 7.96 -9.55
C GLN A 292 18.57 8.82 -9.11
N ILE A 293 18.03 9.62 -10.02
CA ILE A 293 16.81 10.39 -9.78
C ILE A 293 15.67 9.79 -10.56
N VAL A 294 14.58 9.50 -9.86
CA VAL A 294 13.36 8.97 -10.44
C VAL A 294 12.26 10.00 -10.25
N CYS A 295 11.68 10.44 -11.37
CA CYS A 295 10.71 11.54 -11.41
C CYS A 295 9.53 11.17 -12.31
N ASP A 296 8.33 11.61 -11.93
CA ASP A 296 7.12 11.43 -12.73
C ASP A 296 6.20 12.66 -12.69
N GLN A 297 5.43 12.85 -13.77
CA GLN A 297 4.49 13.96 -14.00
C GLN A 297 3.42 14.08 -12.90
N ARG A 298 3.18 13.00 -12.15
CA ARG A 298 2.25 12.99 -11.01
C ARG A 298 2.76 13.80 -9.81
N GLY A 299 4.02 14.21 -9.80
CA GLY A 299 4.65 14.95 -8.70
C GLY A 299 5.42 14.05 -7.72
N VAL A 300 5.89 12.90 -8.19
CA VAL A 300 6.77 12.01 -7.43
C VAL A 300 8.21 12.38 -7.79
N LEU A 301 9.05 12.60 -6.77
CA LEU A 301 10.48 12.81 -6.95
C LEU A 301 11.25 12.03 -5.88
N CYS A 302 11.98 11.02 -6.32
CA CYS A 302 12.80 10.15 -5.49
C CYS A 302 14.27 10.36 -5.85
N ILE A 303 15.10 10.67 -4.85
CA ILE A 303 16.56 10.72 -4.98
C ILE A 303 17.11 9.45 -4.34
N CYS A 304 17.61 8.54 -5.17
CA CYS A 304 18.07 7.23 -4.77
C CYS A 304 19.59 7.19 -4.78
N HIS A 305 20.21 6.93 -3.63
CA HIS A 305 21.66 6.84 -3.49
C HIS A 305 22.02 5.54 -2.79
N HIS A 306 22.95 4.77 -3.35
CA HIS A 306 23.46 3.57 -2.71
C HIS A 306 24.92 3.72 -2.32
N TYR A 307 25.34 3.05 -1.25
CA TYR A 307 26.71 3.12 -0.74
C TYR A 307 27.06 1.87 0.06
N LEU A 308 28.37 1.62 0.17
CA LEU A 308 28.95 0.54 0.97
C LEU A 308 29.71 1.15 2.14
N TYR A 309 29.57 0.58 3.33
CA TYR A 309 30.36 0.98 4.49
C TYR A 309 30.64 -0.19 5.41
N LYS A 310 31.69 -0.07 6.22
CA LYS A 310 31.96 -1.01 7.32
C LYS A 310 31.51 -0.39 8.64
N PRO A 311 30.81 -1.15 9.51
CA PRO A 311 30.58 -0.70 10.87
C PRO A 311 31.94 -0.52 11.56
N LEU A 312 32.11 0.59 12.29
CA LEU A 312 33.29 0.80 13.12
C LEU A 312 33.23 -0.18 14.29
N ASP A 313 34.20 -1.07 14.41
CA ASP A 313 34.32 -1.89 15.61
C ASP A 313 34.58 -0.97 16.82
N ASP A 314 33.75 -1.07 17.86
CA ASP A 314 33.87 -0.31 19.12
C ASP A 314 35.20 -0.59 19.87
N SER A 315 36.04 -1.48 19.37
CA SER A 315 37.43 -1.64 19.81
C SER A 315 38.35 -0.62 19.12
N ALA A 316 38.37 0.59 19.67
CA ALA A 316 39.48 1.54 19.70
C ALA A 316 40.59 1.43 18.63
N THR A 317 40.71 2.49 17.83
CA THR A 317 42.01 3.10 17.46
C THR A 317 42.99 2.20 16.70
N SER A 318 42.80 2.02 15.40
CA SER A 318 43.94 1.71 14.51
C SER A 318 43.77 2.34 13.13
N LEU A 319 44.17 3.60 13.03
CA LEU A 319 44.67 4.20 11.79
C LEU A 319 45.97 3.50 11.39
N VAL A 320 45.90 2.28 10.85
CA VAL A 320 46.97 1.69 10.04
C VAL A 320 46.30 0.82 8.98
N LEU A 321 46.20 1.38 7.77
CA LEU A 321 45.91 0.62 6.55
C LEU A 321 47.14 -0.23 6.23
N GLU A 322 47.27 -1.40 6.85
CA GLU A 322 48.23 -2.41 6.43
C GLU A 322 47.51 -3.76 6.19
N ASP A 323 47.78 -4.30 5.00
CA ASP A 323 47.50 -5.63 4.48
C ASP A 323 46.07 -6.03 4.03
N SER A 324 45.93 -5.99 2.70
CA SER A 324 44.81 -6.38 1.81
C SER A 324 44.29 -7.83 1.89
N THR A 325 44.70 -8.61 2.90
CA THR A 325 44.29 -10.02 3.04
C THR A 325 43.13 -10.18 4.03
N ASP A 326 43.14 -9.47 5.16
CA ASP A 326 42.06 -9.52 6.16
C ASP A 326 40.79 -8.75 5.75
N LEU A 327 40.91 -7.83 4.78
CA LEU A 327 39.77 -7.11 4.18
C LEU A 327 38.79 -8.02 3.42
N LYS A 328 39.22 -9.23 3.02
CA LYS A 328 38.42 -10.17 2.22
C LYS A 328 37.42 -10.99 3.05
N ASP A 329 37.67 -11.16 4.35
CA ASP A 329 36.88 -12.03 5.23
C ASP A 329 35.89 -11.27 6.14
N SER A 330 36.02 -9.95 6.28
CA SER A 330 35.05 -9.12 7.01
C SER A 330 33.86 -8.70 6.14
N GLY A 331 32.63 -8.92 6.59
CA GLY A 331 31.41 -8.44 5.92
C GLY A 331 31.34 -6.92 5.79
N VAL A 332 30.65 -6.43 4.76
CA VAL A 332 30.33 -5.00 4.56
C VAL A 332 28.82 -4.78 4.58
N ASN A 333 28.42 -3.59 5.03
CA ASN A 333 27.02 -3.19 4.98
C ASN A 333 26.73 -2.58 3.60
N PHE A 334 25.78 -3.17 2.90
CA PHE A 334 25.20 -2.59 1.71
C PHE A 334 24.00 -1.73 2.11
N ALA A 335 24.00 -0.46 1.73
CA ALA A 335 22.92 0.44 2.08
C ALA A 335 22.48 1.31 0.91
N TYR A 336 21.22 1.72 0.96
CA TYR A 336 20.69 2.72 0.06
C TYR A 336 19.67 3.61 0.77
N SER A 337 19.62 4.84 0.32
CA SER A 337 18.78 5.89 0.88
C SER A 337 17.94 6.49 -0.22
N ILE A 338 16.64 6.59 0.04
CA ILE A 338 15.67 7.13 -0.90
C ILE A 338 15.05 8.38 -0.26
N THR A 339 15.41 9.54 -0.78
CA THR A 339 14.78 10.80 -0.37
C THR A 339 13.49 10.97 -1.14
N LEU A 340 12.36 10.93 -0.43
CA LEU A 340 11.02 11.13 -0.96
C LEU A 340 10.64 12.60 -0.78
N LEU A 341 10.95 13.43 -1.78
CA LEU A 341 10.79 14.87 -1.63
C LEU A 341 9.32 15.25 -1.44
N HIS A 342 8.39 14.58 -2.10
CA HIS A 342 6.95 14.83 -1.97
C HIS A 342 6.39 14.54 -0.56
N HIS A 343 7.09 13.74 0.24
CA HIS A 343 6.75 13.46 1.65
C HIS A 343 7.65 14.17 2.66
N GLY A 344 8.73 14.82 2.21
CA GLY A 344 9.71 15.43 3.09
C GLY A 344 10.37 14.43 4.05
N CYS A 345 10.66 13.21 3.60
CA CYS A 345 11.33 12.18 4.39
C CYS A 345 12.39 11.41 3.59
N VAL A 346 13.30 10.76 4.31
CA VAL A 346 14.32 9.85 3.75
C VAL A 346 14.09 8.45 4.30
N VAL A 347 14.07 7.45 3.42
CA VAL A 347 13.97 6.03 3.78
C VAL A 347 15.35 5.41 3.61
N HIS A 348 15.95 4.94 4.70
CA HIS A 348 17.25 4.26 4.70
C HIS A 348 17.04 2.76 4.81
N THR A 349 17.62 2.00 3.88
CA THR A 349 17.63 0.54 3.92
C THR A 349 19.06 0.05 4.05
N VAL A 350 19.30 -0.88 4.99
CA VAL A 350 20.62 -1.47 5.24
C VAL A 350 20.51 -3.00 5.26
N VAL A 351 21.42 -3.63 4.52
CA VAL A 351 21.66 -5.07 4.51
C VAL A 351 23.05 -5.31 5.11
N PRO A 352 23.13 -5.84 6.34
CA PRO A 352 24.41 -6.04 7.01
C PRO A 352 25.13 -7.29 6.49
N ASP A 353 26.44 -7.35 6.77
CA ASP A 353 27.28 -8.55 6.69
C ASP A 353 27.36 -9.24 5.31
N LEU A 354 27.38 -8.46 4.21
CA LEU A 354 27.57 -9.02 2.87
C LEU A 354 29.07 -9.21 2.53
N PRO A 355 29.44 -10.28 1.81
CA PRO A 355 30.80 -10.44 1.30
C PRO A 355 31.18 -9.29 0.35
N TRP A 356 32.39 -8.73 0.50
CA TRP A 356 32.86 -7.61 -0.33
C TRP A 356 32.78 -7.89 -1.84
N ALA A 357 33.14 -9.11 -2.25
CA ALA A 357 33.11 -9.52 -3.65
C ALA A 357 31.70 -9.42 -4.26
N LEU A 358 30.68 -9.81 -3.49
CA LEU A 358 29.28 -9.68 -3.89
C LEU A 358 28.83 -8.22 -3.82
N ALA A 359 29.09 -7.54 -2.70
CA ALA A 359 28.64 -6.17 -2.47
C ALA A 359 29.14 -5.18 -3.54
N LYS A 360 30.39 -5.33 -4.00
CA LYS A 360 30.98 -4.49 -5.04
C LYS A 360 30.32 -4.67 -6.42
N SER A 361 29.79 -5.86 -6.72
CA SER A 361 29.12 -6.14 -8.00
C SER A 361 27.65 -5.76 -8.01
N LEU A 362 27.04 -5.45 -6.87
CA LEU A 362 25.64 -5.06 -6.81
C LEU A 362 25.45 -3.70 -7.49
N ARG A 363 24.45 -3.65 -8.39
CA ARG A 363 23.98 -2.43 -9.04
C ARG A 363 22.46 -2.37 -8.89
N PRO A 364 21.95 -1.64 -7.89
CA PRO A 364 20.52 -1.45 -7.67
C PRO A 364 19.90 -0.66 -8.81
N SER A 365 18.77 -1.15 -9.32
CA SER A 365 17.96 -0.42 -10.28
C SER A 365 16.68 0.08 -9.62
N TYR A 366 16.33 1.33 -9.89
CA TYR A 366 15.15 2.00 -9.33
C TYR A 366 14.10 2.24 -10.42
N THR A 367 12.86 1.87 -10.16
CA THR A 367 11.77 2.05 -11.13
C THR A 367 10.47 2.35 -10.42
N LEU A 368 9.72 3.35 -10.89
CA LEU A 368 8.35 3.56 -10.41
C LEU A 368 7.49 2.38 -10.82
N TYR A 369 6.76 1.83 -9.87
CA TYR A 369 5.87 0.70 -10.06
C TYR A 369 4.44 1.06 -9.75
N GLU A 370 3.58 0.84 -10.74
CA GLU A 370 2.22 1.32 -10.77
C GLU A 370 2.16 2.81 -10.36
N GLU A 371 1.18 3.15 -9.54
CA GLU A 371 0.96 4.52 -9.09
C GLU A 371 1.58 4.82 -7.71
N ASN A 372 1.91 3.82 -6.91
CA ASN A 372 2.11 4.03 -5.47
C ASN A 372 3.43 3.48 -4.94
N HIS A 373 4.26 2.83 -5.75
CA HIS A 373 5.45 2.16 -5.23
C HIS A 373 6.70 2.47 -6.02
N LEU A 374 7.83 2.35 -5.34
CA LEU A 374 9.16 2.29 -5.94
C LEU A 374 9.66 0.85 -5.85
N LEU A 375 10.00 0.27 -6.99
CA LEU A 375 10.72 -0.98 -7.06
C LEU A 375 12.22 -0.70 -7.01
N VAL A 376 12.88 -1.32 -6.03
CA VAL A 376 14.34 -1.41 -5.93
C VAL A 376 14.71 -2.85 -6.19
N ASN A 377 15.19 -3.14 -7.40
CA ASN A 377 15.70 -4.46 -7.72
C ASN A 377 17.20 -4.48 -7.40
N ILE A 378 17.59 -5.33 -6.46
CA ILE A 378 18.99 -5.56 -6.11
C ILE A 378 19.34 -6.93 -6.66
N PRO A 379 20.05 -6.98 -7.79
CA PRO A 379 20.38 -8.24 -8.43
C PRO A 379 20.99 -9.25 -7.45
N MET A 380 20.63 -10.52 -7.61
CA MET A 380 21.13 -11.65 -6.80
C MET A 380 20.66 -11.67 -5.33
N LEU A 381 20.05 -10.59 -4.81
CA LEU A 381 19.59 -10.52 -3.41
C LEU A 381 18.06 -10.59 -3.32
N TYR A 382 17.38 -9.51 -3.69
CA TYR A 382 15.95 -9.37 -3.53
C TYR A 382 15.38 -8.20 -4.35
N THR A 383 14.07 -8.24 -4.56
CA THR A 383 13.28 -7.11 -5.06
C THR A 383 12.55 -6.47 -3.89
N HIS A 384 12.73 -5.17 -3.71
CA HIS A 384 12.12 -4.40 -2.63
C HIS A 384 11.10 -3.43 -3.17
N LEU A 385 9.87 -3.58 -2.71
CA LEU A 385 8.76 -2.69 -3.03
C LEU A 385 8.55 -1.73 -1.86
N ILE A 386 8.78 -0.44 -2.10
CA ILE A 386 8.61 0.59 -1.08
C ILE A 386 7.38 1.42 -1.43
N ASP A 387 6.47 1.58 -0.46
CA ASP A 387 5.32 2.47 -0.61
C ASP A 387 5.78 3.94 -0.65
N ILE A 388 5.42 4.63 -1.73
CA ILE A 388 5.71 6.05 -1.98
C ILE A 388 4.44 6.81 -2.37
N SER A 389 3.26 6.30 -2.01
CA SER A 389 1.97 6.84 -2.46
C SER A 389 1.84 8.35 -2.26
N LEU A 390 1.21 9.07 -3.20
CA LEU A 390 0.89 10.50 -3.03
C LEU A 390 -0.31 10.73 -2.09
N HIS A 391 -1.02 9.66 -1.72
CA HIS A 391 -2.26 9.74 -0.95
C HIS A 391 -2.06 9.60 0.56
N HIS A 392 -0.97 8.94 0.97
CA HIS A 392 -0.60 8.72 2.37
C HIS A 392 0.91 8.73 2.55
N GLU A 393 1.34 8.86 3.80
CA GLU A 393 2.76 8.79 4.13
C GLU A 393 3.34 7.38 3.83
N PRO A 394 4.63 7.27 3.51
CA PRO A 394 5.31 6.00 3.34
C PRO A 394 5.24 5.19 4.64
N CYS A 395 4.61 4.02 4.61
CA CYS A 395 4.38 3.25 5.84
C CYS A 395 4.85 1.80 5.80
N CYS A 396 4.94 1.20 4.62
CA CYS A 396 5.23 -0.22 4.49
C CYS A 396 6.18 -0.52 3.33
N HIS A 397 6.77 -1.70 3.38
CA HIS A 397 7.56 -2.24 2.30
C HIS A 397 7.44 -3.75 2.22
N ILE A 398 7.67 -4.31 1.03
CA ILE A 398 7.65 -5.74 0.76
C ILE A 398 9.00 -6.16 0.20
N VAL A 399 9.60 -7.18 0.80
CA VAL A 399 10.85 -7.78 0.30
C VAL A 399 10.53 -9.13 -0.30
N LEU A 400 10.78 -9.28 -1.60
CA LEU A 400 10.62 -10.50 -2.37
C LEU A 400 11.99 -11.12 -2.65
N PRO A 401 12.27 -12.37 -2.20
CA PRO A 401 13.52 -13.03 -2.53
C PRO A 401 13.64 -13.26 -4.04
N VAL A 402 14.84 -13.04 -4.59
CA VAL A 402 15.15 -13.33 -6.00
C VAL A 402 16.00 -14.60 -6.06
N ASP A 403 15.83 -15.41 -7.10
CA ASP A 403 16.65 -16.60 -7.31
C ASP A 403 18.13 -16.22 -7.50
N GLU A 404 19.04 -17.05 -6.97
CA GLU A 404 20.47 -16.82 -7.10
C GLU A 404 20.89 -16.86 -8.57
N CYS A 405 21.66 -15.88 -9.01
CA CYS A 405 22.17 -15.78 -10.37
C CYS A 405 23.65 -15.42 -10.32
N ASP A 406 24.46 -15.97 -11.23
CA ASP A 406 25.93 -15.80 -11.22
C ASP A 406 26.36 -14.36 -11.54
N SER A 407 25.53 -13.59 -12.27
CA SER A 407 25.78 -12.20 -12.62
C SER A 407 24.47 -11.40 -12.62
N GLY A 408 24.44 -10.29 -11.89
CA GLY A 408 23.28 -9.41 -11.87
C GLY A 408 23.09 -8.60 -13.16
N PRO A 409 21.86 -8.46 -13.69
CA PRO A 409 21.61 -7.61 -14.86
C PRO A 409 21.84 -6.13 -14.54
N SER A 410 22.33 -5.36 -15.53
CA SER A 410 22.44 -3.91 -15.42
C SER A 410 21.19 -3.27 -16.01
N LEU A 411 20.16 -3.11 -15.17
CA LEU A 411 18.83 -2.70 -15.62
C LEU A 411 18.70 -1.17 -15.69
N ALA A 412 18.29 -0.67 -16.85
CA ALA A 412 17.96 0.73 -17.10
C ALA A 412 16.51 0.91 -17.58
N PRO A 413 15.80 1.99 -17.20
CA PRO A 413 14.45 2.28 -17.68
C PRO A 413 14.42 2.54 -19.18
N LEU A 414 13.44 1.94 -19.88
CA LEU A 414 13.30 2.06 -21.33
C LEU A 414 11.93 2.59 -21.72
N LEU A 415 11.87 3.85 -22.19
CA LEU A 415 10.62 4.44 -22.67
C LEU A 415 10.10 3.78 -23.95
N GLY A 416 8.77 3.63 -24.03
CA GLY A 416 8.07 3.19 -25.24
C GLY A 416 7.93 1.68 -25.40
N TRP A 417 8.44 0.86 -24.48
CA TRP A 417 8.41 -0.62 -24.56
C TRP A 417 7.37 -1.31 -23.65
N GLY A 418 6.50 -0.53 -23.02
CA GLY A 418 5.47 -1.03 -22.09
C GLY A 418 5.57 -0.33 -20.73
N GLN A 419 4.66 -0.69 -19.82
CA GLN A 419 4.74 -0.24 -18.43
C GLN A 419 5.89 -0.96 -17.73
N HIS A 420 6.66 -0.22 -16.92
CA HIS A 420 7.77 -0.75 -16.11
C HIS A 420 8.82 -1.53 -16.93
N ALA A 421 9.00 -1.16 -18.20
CA ALA A 421 9.98 -1.80 -19.07
C ALA A 421 11.40 -1.32 -18.73
N MET A 422 12.27 -2.29 -18.46
CA MET A 422 13.70 -2.11 -18.23
C MET A 422 14.47 -2.86 -19.32
N VAL A 423 15.68 -2.40 -19.62
CA VAL A 423 16.63 -3.09 -20.50
C VAL A 423 17.86 -3.48 -19.71
N ASP A 424 18.31 -4.72 -19.86
CA ASP A 424 19.66 -5.08 -19.44
C ASP A 424 20.66 -4.50 -20.44
N LEU A 425 21.48 -3.54 -20.00
CA LEU A 425 22.46 -2.88 -20.85
C LEU A 425 23.55 -3.84 -21.38
N ASN A 426 23.76 -4.98 -20.71
CA ASN A 426 24.76 -5.96 -21.13
C ASN A 426 24.24 -6.91 -22.21
N THR A 427 22.98 -7.36 -22.12
CA THR A 427 22.41 -8.35 -23.05
C THR A 427 21.43 -7.75 -24.07
N LEU A 428 20.97 -6.52 -23.84
CA LEU A 428 19.88 -5.86 -24.54
C LEU A 428 18.54 -6.61 -24.45
N ASP A 429 18.36 -7.42 -23.39
CA ASP A 429 17.08 -8.02 -23.08
C ASP A 429 16.15 -7.00 -22.42
N VAL A 430 14.94 -6.89 -22.96
CA VAL A 430 13.87 -6.08 -22.37
C VAL A 430 13.10 -6.94 -21.38
N VAL A 431 13.10 -6.49 -20.12
CA VAL A 431 12.42 -7.10 -18.99
C VAL A 431 11.32 -6.17 -18.52
N ALA A 432 10.10 -6.68 -18.41
CA ALA A 432 9.02 -5.95 -17.75
C ALA A 432 9.08 -6.25 -16.24
N MET A 433 9.30 -5.23 -15.43
CA MET A 433 9.32 -5.35 -13.97
C MET A 433 7.88 -5.46 -13.48
N VAL A 434 7.42 -6.70 -13.27
CA VAL A 434 6.08 -7.02 -12.76
C VAL A 434 6.23 -7.89 -11.53
N ILE A 435 5.43 -7.62 -10.50
CA ILE A 435 5.34 -8.47 -9.31
C ILE A 435 4.19 -9.45 -9.53
N PRO A 436 4.45 -10.74 -9.79
CA PRO A 436 3.38 -11.68 -10.03
C PRO A 436 2.76 -12.13 -8.69
N GLU A 437 1.44 -12.35 -8.69
CA GLU A 437 0.67 -12.79 -7.52
C GLU A 437 1.24 -14.07 -6.86
N LYS A 438 1.81 -14.97 -7.68
CA LYS A 438 2.47 -16.20 -7.20
C LYS A 438 3.67 -15.93 -6.29
N ASP A 439 4.44 -14.87 -6.55
CA ASP A 439 5.66 -14.57 -5.79
C ASP A 439 5.28 -13.87 -4.47
N LEU A 440 4.24 -13.02 -4.49
CA LEU A 440 3.61 -12.49 -3.28
C LEU A 440 3.06 -13.62 -2.41
N THR A 441 2.36 -14.57 -3.02
CA THR A 441 1.79 -15.74 -2.34
C THR A 441 2.88 -16.63 -1.74
N ALA A 442 3.94 -16.93 -2.49
CA ALA A 442 5.08 -17.71 -2.02
C ALA A 442 5.78 -17.00 -0.85
N THR A 443 6.02 -15.70 -0.97
CA THR A 443 6.66 -14.88 0.07
C THR A 443 5.81 -14.83 1.34
N PHE A 444 4.49 -14.68 1.20
CA PHE A 444 3.57 -14.69 2.33
C PHE A 444 3.48 -16.07 3.03
N LYS A 445 3.47 -17.15 2.25
CA LYS A 445 3.42 -18.54 2.75
C LYS A 445 4.76 -19.01 3.34
N SER A 446 5.86 -18.33 3.03
CA SER A 446 7.19 -18.59 3.59
C SER A 446 7.33 -18.12 5.06
N ASN A 447 8.47 -18.45 5.69
CA ASN A 447 8.80 -18.05 7.05
C ASN A 447 9.33 -16.60 7.15
N THR A 448 8.63 -15.67 6.50
CA THR A 448 8.91 -14.23 6.57
C THR A 448 8.35 -13.60 7.84
N ALA A 449 8.96 -12.47 8.22
CA ALA A 449 8.49 -11.60 9.29
C ALA A 449 7.00 -11.25 9.13
N ILE A 450 6.27 -11.07 10.24
CA ILE A 450 4.84 -10.74 10.21
C ILE A 450 4.60 -9.41 9.50
N GLU A 451 5.56 -8.51 9.58
CA GLU A 451 5.52 -7.19 8.96
C GLU A 451 5.52 -7.26 7.43
N ASN A 452 6.28 -8.18 6.84
CA ASN A 452 6.22 -8.45 5.39
C ASN A 452 4.83 -8.98 4.99
N LYS A 453 4.21 -9.82 5.84
CA LYS A 453 2.84 -10.33 5.62
C LYS A 453 1.78 -9.24 5.73
N LEU A 454 1.92 -8.32 6.68
CA LEU A 454 1.03 -7.16 6.83
C LEU A 454 1.15 -6.23 5.62
N ALA A 455 2.37 -5.96 5.15
CA ALA A 455 2.62 -5.16 3.96
C ALA A 455 2.02 -5.78 2.69
N ILE A 456 2.12 -7.11 2.52
CA ILE A 456 1.48 -7.82 1.40
C ILE A 456 -0.05 -7.67 1.46
N ILE A 457 -0.69 -7.86 2.61
CA ILE A 457 -2.15 -7.70 2.75
C ILE A 457 -2.57 -6.25 2.44
N HIS A 458 -1.81 -5.28 2.95
CA HIS A 458 -2.05 -3.87 2.64
C HIS A 458 -1.94 -3.60 1.13
N TYR A 459 -0.89 -4.09 0.47
CA TYR A 459 -0.68 -3.95 -0.97
C TYR A 459 -1.83 -4.52 -1.79
N LEU A 460 -2.23 -5.76 -1.52
CA LEU A 460 -3.32 -6.45 -2.22
C LEU A 460 -4.64 -5.68 -2.09
N VAL A 461 -4.94 -5.16 -0.90
CA VAL A 461 -6.23 -4.50 -0.62
C VAL A 461 -6.27 -3.05 -1.09
N GLN A 462 -5.26 -2.24 -0.76
CA GLN A 462 -5.26 -0.79 -1.06
C GLN A 462 -4.86 -0.46 -2.49
N HIS A 463 -3.89 -1.19 -3.04
CA HIS A 463 -3.24 -0.80 -4.30
C HIS A 463 -3.64 -1.69 -5.47
N GLU A 464 -3.61 -3.02 -5.29
CA GLU A 464 -3.96 -3.95 -6.37
C GLU A 464 -5.48 -4.18 -6.49
N ASN A 465 -6.23 -3.99 -5.40
CA ASN A 465 -7.65 -4.37 -5.30
C ASN A 465 -7.90 -5.87 -5.54
N ASN A 466 -6.99 -6.73 -5.12
CA ASN A 466 -7.17 -8.18 -5.17
C ASN A 466 -7.71 -8.71 -3.84
N MET A 467 -9.00 -8.49 -3.61
CA MET A 467 -9.70 -8.92 -2.39
C MET A 467 -9.78 -10.45 -2.27
N GLU A 468 -9.85 -11.15 -3.40
CA GLU A 468 -9.94 -12.62 -3.45
C GLU A 468 -8.65 -13.27 -2.96
N LEU A 469 -7.50 -12.80 -3.47
CA LEU A 469 -6.20 -13.28 -3.01
C LEU A 469 -5.94 -12.93 -1.54
N ALA A 470 -6.33 -11.74 -1.09
CA ALA A 470 -6.24 -11.37 0.33
C ALA A 470 -7.07 -12.32 1.23
N GLU A 471 -8.31 -12.67 0.82
CA GLU A 471 -9.13 -13.66 1.52
C GLU A 471 -8.50 -15.07 1.49
N GLU A 472 -7.88 -15.49 0.38
CA GLU A 472 -7.17 -16.77 0.28
C GLU A 472 -5.98 -16.82 1.25
N LEU A 473 -5.16 -15.76 1.30
CA LEU A 473 -3.99 -15.68 2.18
C LEU A 473 -4.37 -15.70 3.67
N ILE A 474 -5.47 -15.02 4.04
CA ILE A 474 -6.03 -15.07 5.40
C ILE A 474 -6.54 -16.48 5.71
N SER A 475 -7.23 -17.11 4.76
CA SER A 475 -7.71 -18.50 4.88
C SER A 475 -6.54 -19.48 5.07
N TRP A 476 -5.44 -19.27 4.35
CA TRP A 476 -4.23 -20.06 4.50
C TRP A 476 -3.58 -19.87 5.88
N MET A 477 -3.51 -18.64 6.41
CA MET A 477 -3.00 -18.39 7.77
C MET A 477 -3.91 -18.98 8.85
N CYS A 478 -5.22 -18.97 8.64
CA CYS A 478 -6.19 -19.58 9.54
C CYS A 478 -5.86 -21.06 9.79
N LEU A 479 -5.50 -21.79 8.71
CA LEU A 479 -5.11 -23.20 8.75
C LEU A 479 -3.65 -23.41 9.17
N ASN A 480 -2.77 -22.44 8.93
CA ASN A 480 -1.32 -22.54 9.16
C ASN A 480 -0.83 -21.51 10.19
N GLN A 481 -1.35 -21.58 11.41
CA GLN A 481 -0.93 -20.70 12.53
C GLN A 481 0.47 -21.09 13.04
N ARG A 482 1.52 -20.73 12.29
CA ARG A 482 2.93 -20.96 12.65
C ARG A 482 3.59 -19.77 13.36
N GLY A 483 2.89 -18.64 13.48
CA GLY A 483 3.39 -17.40 14.08
C GLY A 483 3.17 -17.33 15.60
N GLY A 484 3.94 -16.47 16.27
CA GLY A 484 3.79 -16.20 17.70
C GLY A 484 2.40 -15.65 18.08
N LEU A 485 2.10 -15.66 19.38
CA LEU A 485 0.82 -15.21 19.92
C LEU A 485 0.41 -13.83 19.36
N GLY A 486 -0.73 -13.76 18.67
CA GLY A 486 -1.29 -12.50 18.15
C GLY A 486 -0.92 -12.11 16.71
N SER A 487 -0.07 -12.88 16.01
CA SER A 487 0.30 -12.56 14.61
C SER A 487 -0.92 -12.58 13.67
N PHE A 488 -1.77 -13.61 13.79
CA PHE A 488 -2.99 -13.74 13.00
C PHE A 488 -4.01 -12.64 13.32
N GLN A 489 -4.09 -12.22 14.59
CA GLN A 489 -4.94 -11.10 15.01
C GLN A 489 -4.53 -9.81 14.30
N ARG A 490 -3.23 -9.50 14.22
CA ARG A 490 -2.74 -8.30 13.52
C ARG A 490 -3.08 -8.31 12.03
N VAL A 491 -2.97 -9.46 11.37
CA VAL A 491 -3.32 -9.61 9.95
C VAL A 491 -4.82 -9.41 9.73
N MET A 492 -5.66 -9.95 10.60
CA MET A 492 -7.11 -9.69 10.56
C MET A 492 -7.43 -8.21 10.75
N GLN A 493 -6.79 -7.55 11.72
CA GLN A 493 -6.98 -6.12 11.96
C GLN A 493 -6.54 -5.26 10.77
N GLU A 494 -5.40 -5.58 10.15
CA GLU A 494 -4.92 -4.90 8.95
C GLU A 494 -5.90 -5.07 7.78
N TYR A 495 -6.37 -6.30 7.53
CA TYR A 495 -7.41 -6.55 6.52
C TYR A 495 -8.68 -5.73 6.78
N LEU A 496 -9.16 -5.67 8.03
CA LEU A 496 -10.36 -4.91 8.39
C LEU A 496 -10.22 -3.42 8.08
N VAL A 497 -9.12 -2.79 8.53
CA VAL A 497 -8.88 -1.36 8.31
C VAL A 497 -8.59 -1.06 6.85
N ALA A 498 -7.76 -1.88 6.20
CA ALA A 498 -7.41 -1.68 4.81
C ALA A 498 -8.64 -1.80 3.90
N THR A 499 -9.45 -2.84 4.10
CA THR A 499 -10.68 -3.06 3.33
C THR A 499 -11.67 -1.92 3.53
N THR A 500 -11.84 -1.45 4.77
CA THR A 500 -12.70 -0.32 5.09
C THR A 500 -12.29 0.93 4.31
N CYS A 501 -10.99 1.25 4.31
CA CYS A 501 -10.48 2.40 3.57
C CYS A 501 -10.63 2.24 2.05
N ALA A 502 -10.29 1.07 1.49
CA ALA A 502 -10.40 0.79 0.06
C ALA A 502 -11.85 0.88 -0.45
N VAL A 503 -12.80 0.26 0.26
CA VAL A 503 -14.24 0.30 -0.07
C VAL A 503 -14.78 1.72 0.08
N THR A 504 -14.42 2.43 1.15
CA THR A 504 -14.86 3.81 1.37
C THR A 504 -14.39 4.72 0.23
N ARG A 505 -13.11 4.64 -0.15
CA ARG A 505 -12.52 5.42 -1.25
C ARG A 505 -13.28 5.24 -2.57
N ARG A 506 -13.70 4.02 -2.91
CA ARG A 506 -14.46 3.72 -4.14
C ARG A 506 -15.89 4.24 -4.12
N SER A 507 -16.50 4.28 -2.94
CA SER A 507 -17.89 4.71 -2.76
C SER A 507 -18.07 6.22 -2.63
N LEU A 508 -16.97 6.96 -2.44
CA LEU A 508 -16.96 8.39 -2.19
C LEU A 508 -16.97 9.22 -3.48
N PRO A 509 -17.69 10.37 -3.50
CA PRO A 509 -17.61 11.32 -4.61
C PRO A 509 -16.24 12.02 -4.63
N SER A 510 -15.83 12.49 -5.81
CA SER A 510 -14.52 13.15 -6.03
C SER A 510 -14.29 14.35 -5.11
N SER A 511 -15.35 15.11 -4.78
CA SER A 511 -15.30 16.25 -3.85
C SER A 511 -14.96 15.88 -2.41
N ALA A 512 -15.17 14.62 -2.01
CA ALA A 512 -14.93 14.14 -0.66
C ALA A 512 -13.67 13.26 -0.54
N LEU A 513 -12.99 12.95 -1.64
CA LEU A 513 -11.76 12.12 -1.63
C LEU A 513 -10.63 12.75 -0.82
N GLY A 514 -10.57 14.08 -0.72
CA GLY A 514 -9.61 14.78 0.14
C GLY A 514 -9.74 14.41 1.62
N LEU A 515 -10.92 13.96 2.06
CA LEU A 515 -11.17 13.53 3.44
C LEU A 515 -10.50 12.21 3.79
N MET A 516 -10.18 11.37 2.79
CA MET A 516 -9.56 10.05 3.02
C MET A 516 -8.20 10.17 3.70
N LYS A 517 -7.48 11.28 3.51
CA LYS A 517 -6.17 11.52 4.14
C LYS A 517 -6.24 11.57 5.68
N MET A 518 -7.43 11.82 6.25
CA MET A 518 -7.68 11.90 7.69
C MET A 518 -8.13 10.57 8.32
N LEU A 519 -8.46 9.57 7.50
CA LEU A 519 -8.96 8.28 7.95
C LEU A 519 -7.82 7.26 8.02
N PRO A 520 -7.91 6.26 8.91
CA PRO A 520 -6.89 5.22 8.98
C PRO A 520 -6.97 4.32 7.73
N PHE A 521 -5.84 3.84 7.25
CA PHE A 521 -5.80 2.87 6.14
C PHE A 521 -4.89 1.66 6.44
N MET A 522 -4.04 1.79 7.46
CA MET A 522 -3.13 0.78 8.00
C MET A 522 -2.97 1.06 9.49
N LEU A 523 -2.82 0.00 10.30
CA LEU A 523 -2.63 0.11 11.75
C LEU A 523 -1.15 0.16 12.15
N HIS A 524 -0.27 -0.31 11.26
CA HIS A 524 1.15 -0.56 11.53
C HIS A 524 2.05 0.42 10.75
N LEU A 525 1.92 1.72 11.02
CA LEU A 525 2.59 2.81 10.29
C LEU A 525 4.10 2.96 10.63
N LYS A 526 4.86 1.86 10.67
CA LYS A 526 6.30 1.90 10.91
C LYS A 526 7.03 0.91 10.03
N PHE A 527 8.08 1.39 9.36
CA PHE A 527 9.10 0.54 8.79
C PHE A 527 9.70 -0.36 9.88
N SER A 528 9.95 -1.61 9.52
CA SER A 528 10.35 -2.68 10.42
C SER A 528 11.28 -3.63 9.69
N ASP A 529 12.22 -4.24 10.41
CA ASP A 529 13.18 -5.13 9.77
C ASP A 529 12.50 -6.40 9.23
N VAL A 530 12.82 -6.74 7.99
CA VAL A 530 12.31 -7.94 7.32
C VAL A 530 13.44 -8.93 7.13
N LYS A 531 13.27 -10.11 7.72
CA LYS A 531 14.16 -11.26 7.49
C LYS A 531 13.74 -12.01 6.22
N VAL A 532 14.67 -12.15 5.28
CA VAL A 532 14.50 -12.90 4.04
C VAL A 532 15.69 -13.85 3.88
N ARG A 533 15.43 -15.16 3.85
CA ARG A 533 16.46 -16.21 3.90
C ARG A 533 17.37 -16.00 5.13
N ASP A 534 18.68 -15.92 4.93
CA ASP A 534 19.67 -15.65 5.98
C ASP A 534 19.99 -14.15 6.14
N MET A 535 19.29 -13.28 5.40
CA MET A 535 19.54 -11.84 5.38
C MET A 535 18.49 -11.07 6.18
N CYS A 536 18.93 -9.99 6.83
CA CYS A 536 18.06 -9.04 7.51
C CYS A 536 18.05 -7.71 6.75
N VAL A 537 16.92 -7.35 6.15
CA VAL A 537 16.74 -6.05 5.51
C VAL A 537 16.17 -5.10 6.56
N SER A 538 16.99 -4.18 7.04
CA SER A 538 16.58 -3.17 8.01
C SER A 538 16.15 -1.90 7.30
N VAL A 539 15.00 -1.33 7.68
CA VAL A 539 14.46 -0.12 7.06
C VAL A 539 14.10 0.89 8.13
N SER A 540 14.59 2.12 7.96
CA SER A 540 14.31 3.24 8.85
C SER A 540 13.84 4.45 8.04
N GLN A 541 13.04 5.30 8.68
CA GLN A 541 12.53 6.53 8.08
C GLN A 541 12.93 7.71 8.94
N GLU A 542 13.52 8.72 8.31
CA GLU A 542 13.86 9.98 8.94
C GLU A 542 13.09 11.12 8.26
N LYS A 543 12.65 12.12 9.03
CA LYS A 543 12.14 13.35 8.43
C LYS A 543 13.29 14.08 7.75
N LEU A 544 13.04 14.69 6.61
CA LEU A 544 14.04 15.51 5.94
C LEU A 544 14.28 16.76 6.79
N TRP A 545 15.31 16.73 7.64
CA TRP A 545 15.78 17.86 8.43
C TRP A 545 16.49 18.85 7.52
N SER A 546 15.72 19.60 6.74
CA SER A 546 16.28 20.65 5.91
C SER A 546 15.17 21.65 5.63
N SER A 547 15.08 22.68 6.48
CA SER A 547 14.46 23.96 6.15
C SER A 547 15.07 24.63 4.91
N SER A 548 16.17 24.07 4.38
CA SER A 548 16.95 24.50 3.22
C SER A 548 16.57 23.87 1.87
N ALA A 549 15.64 22.91 1.81
CA ALA A 549 15.19 22.34 0.53
C ALA A 549 14.24 23.34 -0.13
N VAL A 550 14.74 24.07 -1.13
CA VAL A 550 13.99 25.14 -1.80
C VAL A 550 13.39 24.60 -3.09
N VAL A 551 12.06 24.48 -3.11
CA VAL A 551 11.27 24.26 -4.34
C VAL A 551 10.57 25.58 -4.67
N LEU A 552 10.72 26.06 -5.92
CA LEU A 552 10.08 27.31 -6.33
C LEU A 552 8.55 27.21 -6.26
N ALA A 553 7.93 28.22 -5.65
CA ALA A 553 6.48 28.34 -5.66
C ALA A 553 5.95 28.60 -7.07
N PRO A 554 4.73 28.19 -7.44
CA PRO A 554 4.17 28.41 -8.78
C PRO A 554 4.29 29.86 -9.26
N ARG A 555 4.06 30.84 -8.38
CA ARG A 555 4.17 32.28 -8.72
C ARG A 555 5.60 32.77 -8.99
N GLN A 556 6.62 32.07 -8.51
CA GLN A 556 8.03 32.41 -8.70
C GLN A 556 8.61 31.83 -9.99
N ARG A 557 7.88 30.93 -10.64
CA ARG A 557 8.35 30.22 -11.84
C ARG A 557 8.17 31.05 -13.09
N VAL A 558 9.01 30.78 -14.09
CA VAL A 558 8.87 31.32 -15.44
C VAL A 558 7.52 30.91 -16.05
N CYS A 559 7.10 29.67 -15.82
CA CYS A 559 5.80 29.13 -16.24
C CYS A 559 4.78 29.09 -15.08
N GLN A 560 4.29 30.26 -14.64
CA GLN A 560 3.52 30.41 -13.39
C GLN A 560 2.22 29.58 -13.29
N PHE A 561 1.60 29.28 -14.42
CA PHE A 561 0.31 28.57 -14.49
C PHE A 561 0.43 27.13 -15.02
N SER A 562 1.66 26.62 -15.18
CA SER A 562 1.89 25.26 -15.63
C SER A 562 1.59 24.27 -14.50
N GLU A 563 0.71 23.30 -14.74
CA GLU A 563 0.57 22.13 -13.87
C GLU A 563 1.57 21.04 -14.27
N ASP A 564 2.76 21.10 -13.69
CA ASP A 564 3.82 20.12 -13.89
C ASP A 564 4.28 19.47 -12.57
N VAL A 565 5.32 18.64 -12.65
CA VAL A 565 5.94 17.95 -11.50
C VAL A 565 6.18 18.92 -10.34
N TRP A 566 6.79 20.07 -10.61
CA TRP A 566 7.26 21.01 -9.59
C TRP A 566 6.11 21.67 -8.84
N THR A 567 5.06 22.07 -9.55
CA THR A 567 3.86 22.62 -8.88
C THR A 567 3.18 21.61 -7.96
N ARG A 568 3.18 20.31 -8.34
CA ARG A 568 2.61 19.21 -7.54
C ARG A 568 3.48 18.85 -6.33
N VAL A 569 4.80 18.82 -6.51
CA VAL A 569 5.77 18.62 -5.42
C VAL A 569 5.68 19.77 -4.42
N TRP A 570 5.64 21.02 -4.90
CA TRP A 570 5.48 22.21 -4.05
C TRP A 570 4.18 22.17 -3.25
N ALA A 571 3.07 21.78 -3.89
CA ALA A 571 1.78 21.65 -3.22
C ALA A 571 1.80 20.55 -2.13
N SER A 572 2.52 19.45 -2.36
CA SER A 572 2.66 18.36 -1.39
C SER A 572 3.50 18.78 -0.19
N LEU A 573 4.62 19.46 -0.42
CA LEU A 573 5.50 20.00 0.63
C LEU A 573 4.85 21.14 1.44
N SER A 574 4.01 21.95 0.80
CA SER A 574 3.33 23.08 1.44
C SER A 574 2.01 22.68 2.11
N ALA A 575 1.57 21.43 1.95
CA ALA A 575 0.33 20.96 2.55
C ALA A 575 0.45 20.91 4.08
N PRO A 576 -0.58 21.36 4.83
CA PRO A 576 -0.56 21.26 6.28
C PRO A 576 -0.51 19.79 6.72
N SER A 577 0.18 19.53 7.83
CA SER A 577 0.20 18.20 8.43
C SER A 577 -1.21 17.82 8.87
N VAL A 578 -1.72 16.70 8.34
CA VAL A 578 -3.05 16.19 8.67
C VAL A 578 -2.93 15.15 9.78
N THR A 579 -3.72 15.27 10.84
CA THR A 579 -3.79 14.22 11.87
C THR A 579 -4.80 13.15 11.47
N ARG A 580 -4.39 11.88 11.52
CA ARG A 580 -5.28 10.75 11.24
C ARG A 580 -6.03 10.30 12.49
N LEU A 581 -7.26 9.83 12.29
CA LEU A 581 -8.02 9.20 13.35
C LEU A 581 -7.37 7.85 13.70
N HIS A 582 -6.92 7.72 14.94
CA HIS A 582 -6.44 6.43 15.46
C HIS A 582 -7.62 5.64 16.05
N PRO A 583 -7.80 4.35 15.70
CA PRO A 583 -8.93 3.55 16.19
C PRO A 583 -9.04 3.48 17.72
N THR A 584 -7.93 3.61 18.46
CA THR A 584 -7.99 3.63 19.94
C THR A 584 -8.81 4.79 20.49
N VAL A 585 -8.91 5.93 19.77
CA VAL A 585 -9.77 7.05 20.18
C VAL A 585 -11.22 6.60 20.27
N VAL A 586 -11.67 5.83 19.28
CA VAL A 586 -13.02 5.25 19.26
C VAL A 586 -13.15 4.21 20.38
N THR A 587 -12.17 3.33 20.54
CA THR A 587 -12.16 2.29 21.58
C THR A 587 -12.25 2.89 22.99
N ASP A 588 -11.50 3.94 23.31
CA ASP A 588 -11.49 4.56 24.63
C ASP A 588 -12.82 5.26 24.94
N LYS A 589 -13.41 5.94 23.95
CA LYS A 589 -14.75 6.53 24.09
C LYS A 589 -15.83 5.46 24.25
N LEU A 590 -15.71 4.35 23.52
CA LEU A 590 -16.62 3.22 23.64
C LEU A 590 -16.52 2.54 25.00
N ARG A 591 -15.32 2.35 25.56
CA ARG A 591 -15.15 1.78 26.91
C ARG A 591 -15.93 2.57 27.97
N VAL A 592 -15.83 3.91 27.92
CA VAL A 592 -16.56 4.79 28.84
C VAL A 592 -18.07 4.75 28.56
N SER A 593 -18.46 4.79 27.29
CA SER A 593 -19.87 4.82 26.89
C SER A 593 -20.61 3.50 27.17
N LEU A 594 -19.95 2.35 26.95
CA LEU A 594 -20.48 1.03 27.23
C LEU A 594 -20.67 0.77 28.73
N HIS A 595 -19.83 1.34 29.58
CA HIS A 595 -20.03 1.28 31.04
C HIS A 595 -21.34 1.97 31.47
N CYS A 596 -21.75 3.01 30.73
CA CYS A 596 -23.01 3.73 30.94
C CYS A 596 -24.17 3.16 30.10
N TYR A 597 -23.91 2.20 29.21
CA TYR A 597 -24.89 1.65 28.30
C TYR A 597 -25.78 0.64 29.03
N GLN A 598 -27.05 1.02 29.22
CA GLN A 598 -28.08 0.15 29.79
C GLN A 598 -29.08 -0.26 28.69
N PRO A 599 -28.88 -1.41 28.02
CA PRO A 599 -29.75 -1.85 26.92
C PRO A 599 -31.21 -2.03 27.36
N GLU A 600 -31.44 -2.38 28.62
CA GLU A 600 -32.79 -2.59 29.19
C GLU A 600 -33.55 -1.27 29.45
N ALA A 601 -32.84 -0.17 29.70
CA ALA A 601 -33.43 1.16 29.84
C ALA A 601 -33.80 1.76 28.48
N LEU A 602 -32.96 1.53 27.47
CA LEU A 602 -33.17 2.02 26.10
C LEU A 602 -34.21 1.20 25.32
N SER A 603 -34.38 -0.09 25.61
CA SER A 603 -35.44 -0.94 25.04
C SER A 603 -36.87 -0.47 25.39
N ARG A 604 -37.04 0.44 26.35
CA ARG A 604 -38.33 1.07 26.70
C ARG A 604 -38.60 2.37 25.96
N CYS A 605 -37.58 2.95 25.32
CA CYS A 605 -37.68 4.16 24.55
C CYS A 605 -37.69 3.77 23.07
N SER A 606 -38.75 4.09 22.34
CA SER A 606 -38.75 4.04 20.89
C SER A 606 -37.75 5.06 20.35
N THR A 607 -36.49 4.65 20.19
CA THR A 607 -35.48 5.41 19.46
C THR A 607 -35.88 5.47 17.99
N PRO A 608 -35.80 6.64 17.33
CA PRO A 608 -36.08 6.77 15.91
C PRO A 608 -35.10 5.89 15.13
N LEU A 609 -35.64 5.15 14.16
CA LEU A 609 -34.90 4.27 13.26
C LEU A 609 -33.69 5.01 12.66
N SER A 610 -32.49 4.53 12.98
CA SER A 610 -31.27 4.74 12.18
C SER A 610 -31.53 4.25 10.73
N PRO A 611 -30.75 4.69 9.71
CA PRO A 611 -31.15 4.69 8.31
C PRO A 611 -31.06 3.29 7.66
N SER A 612 -31.83 2.33 8.15
CA SER A 612 -32.38 1.24 7.34
C SER A 612 -33.78 1.68 6.95
N GLY A 613 -33.99 1.96 5.66
CA GLY A 613 -35.26 2.47 5.14
C GLY A 613 -36.48 1.64 5.57
N PRO A 614 -37.69 2.24 5.55
CA PRO A 614 -38.89 1.61 6.09
C PRO A 614 -39.20 0.31 5.34
N GLY A 615 -39.15 -0.81 6.05
CA GLY A 615 -39.62 -2.10 5.53
C GLY A 615 -41.14 -2.06 5.34
N PRO A 616 -41.68 -2.49 4.18
CA PRO A 616 -43.11 -2.61 3.99
C PRO A 616 -43.65 -3.80 4.80
N ALA A 617 -44.92 -3.67 5.18
CA ALA A 617 -45.66 -4.59 6.00
C ALA A 617 -45.60 -6.06 5.54
N LEU A 618 -45.67 -6.92 6.56
CA LEU A 618 -45.92 -8.36 6.56
C LEU A 618 -46.70 -8.85 5.34
N GLY A 619 -46.01 -9.31 4.29
CA GLY A 619 -46.67 -9.84 3.11
C GLY A 619 -45.87 -9.77 1.82
N SER A 620 -44.59 -10.12 1.81
CA SER A 620 -43.90 -10.44 0.56
C SER A 620 -42.60 -11.16 0.85
N GLN A 621 -42.53 -12.45 0.51
CA GLN A 621 -41.27 -13.09 0.18
C GLN A 621 -40.59 -12.28 -0.95
N ARG A 622 -39.72 -11.34 -0.60
CA ARG A 622 -38.79 -10.74 -1.56
C ARG A 622 -37.38 -11.15 -1.21
N ARG A 623 -37.00 -12.23 -1.91
CA ARG A 623 -35.70 -12.41 -2.56
C ARG A 623 -34.52 -11.96 -1.71
N SER A 624 -34.09 -12.84 -0.80
CA SER A 624 -32.65 -13.11 -0.72
C SER A 624 -32.17 -13.27 -2.16
N SER A 625 -31.25 -12.41 -2.58
CA SER A 625 -30.52 -12.57 -3.82
C SER A 625 -30.19 -14.06 -4.01
N LEU A 626 -30.59 -14.61 -5.16
CA LEU A 626 -29.97 -15.81 -5.70
C LEU A 626 -28.49 -15.47 -5.95
N GLY A 627 -27.70 -15.40 -4.89
CA GLY A 627 -26.25 -15.55 -4.96
C GLY A 627 -25.95 -17.03 -4.86
N ASN A 628 -24.88 -17.49 -5.52
CA ASN A 628 -24.35 -18.83 -5.33
C ASN A 628 -24.28 -19.14 -3.82
N GLY A 629 -24.63 -20.37 -3.41
CA GLY A 629 -24.62 -20.78 -1.99
C GLY A 629 -23.27 -20.60 -1.25
N GLN A 630 -22.22 -20.18 -1.95
CA GLN A 630 -20.88 -19.87 -1.46
C GLN A 630 -20.76 -18.52 -0.74
N ASP A 631 -21.76 -17.62 -0.84
CA ASP A 631 -21.71 -16.27 -0.23
C ASP A 631 -22.39 -16.16 1.15
N LEU A 632 -22.93 -17.26 1.68
CA LEU A 632 -23.72 -17.26 2.91
C LEU A 632 -22.87 -17.53 4.16
N LEU A 633 -23.14 -16.77 5.23
CA LEU A 633 -22.63 -17.07 6.57
C LEU A 633 -23.39 -18.28 7.19
N PRO A 634 -22.79 -18.99 8.16
CA PRO A 634 -23.42 -20.15 8.81
C PRO A 634 -24.63 -19.80 9.68
N PHE A 635 -24.89 -18.52 9.91
CA PHE A 635 -26.02 -18.00 10.67
C PHE A 635 -26.90 -17.07 9.82
N PHE A 636 -28.09 -16.78 10.34
CA PHE A 636 -28.99 -15.80 9.76
C PHE A 636 -28.58 -14.39 10.20
N GLU A 637 -28.50 -13.48 9.25
CA GLU A 637 -28.20 -12.06 9.50
C GLU A 637 -29.48 -11.33 9.90
N LEU A 638 -29.99 -11.66 11.09
CA LEU A 638 -31.18 -11.06 11.68
C LEU A 638 -30.88 -10.79 13.15
N ASP A 639 -31.05 -9.54 13.58
CA ASP A 639 -31.01 -9.20 14.99
C ASP A 639 -32.44 -9.21 15.57
N VAL A 640 -32.64 -9.99 16.64
CA VAL A 640 -33.93 -10.11 17.33
C VAL A 640 -34.11 -8.99 18.37
N CYS A 641 -33.08 -8.17 18.59
CA CYS A 641 -33.06 -7.08 19.58
C CYS A 641 -32.92 -5.71 18.92
N THR A 642 -33.72 -4.73 19.33
CA THR A 642 -33.78 -3.36 18.79
C THR A 642 -32.79 -2.36 19.44
N ALA A 643 -31.92 -2.85 20.32
CA ALA A 643 -30.91 -2.06 21.03
C ALA A 643 -29.70 -2.97 21.32
N SER A 644 -28.85 -3.19 20.32
CA SER A 644 -27.70 -4.09 20.43
C SER A 644 -26.40 -3.33 20.76
N LYS A 645 -25.45 -3.99 21.44
CA LYS A 645 -24.08 -3.46 21.63
C LYS A 645 -23.47 -3.02 20.29
N GLN A 646 -23.80 -3.74 19.21
CA GLN A 646 -23.28 -3.50 17.86
C GLN A 646 -23.81 -2.20 17.24
N GLU A 647 -25.10 -1.87 17.43
CA GLU A 647 -25.64 -0.57 16.99
C GLU A 647 -24.93 0.60 17.68
N HIS A 648 -24.59 0.44 18.96
CA HIS A 648 -23.85 1.44 19.72
C HIS A 648 -22.41 1.62 19.22
N ILE A 649 -21.75 0.51 18.85
CA ILE A 649 -20.40 0.54 18.23
C ILE A 649 -20.46 1.28 16.88
N VAL A 650 -21.45 0.99 16.04
CA VAL A 650 -21.63 1.68 14.74
C VAL A 650 -21.90 3.17 14.96
N ALA A 651 -22.78 3.52 15.89
CA ALA A 651 -23.10 4.93 16.21
C ALA A 651 -21.88 5.69 16.74
N ALA A 652 -21.06 5.07 17.58
CA ALA A 652 -19.82 5.66 18.10
C ALA A 652 -18.80 5.89 16.98
N ASN A 653 -18.56 4.89 16.12
CA ASN A 653 -17.66 5.05 14.96
C ASN A 653 -18.14 6.20 14.05
N LEU A 654 -19.43 6.23 13.69
CA LEU A 654 -20.00 7.27 12.84
C LEU A 654 -19.83 8.66 13.47
N ARG A 655 -20.08 8.79 14.78
CA ARG A 655 -19.92 10.05 15.51
C ARG A 655 -18.46 10.50 15.56
N GLU A 656 -17.54 9.64 16.00
CA GLU A 656 -16.14 10.02 16.18
C GLU A 656 -15.46 10.33 14.85
N VAL A 657 -15.76 9.57 13.79
CA VAL A 657 -15.29 9.88 12.44
C VAL A 657 -15.84 11.23 11.97
N SER A 658 -17.13 11.51 12.16
CA SER A 658 -17.73 12.79 11.79
C SER A 658 -17.09 13.96 12.53
N VAL A 659 -16.88 13.81 13.85
CA VAL A 659 -16.26 14.86 14.69
C VAL A 659 -14.81 15.09 14.29
N HIS A 660 -14.03 14.03 14.05
CA HIS A 660 -12.63 14.14 13.61
C HIS A 660 -12.54 14.86 12.27
N LEU A 661 -13.32 14.44 11.27
CA LEU A 661 -13.33 15.06 9.95
C LEU A 661 -13.79 16.53 10.00
N MET A 662 -14.79 16.87 10.83
CA MET A 662 -15.21 18.26 11.01
C MET A 662 -14.14 19.12 11.65
N ARG A 663 -13.39 18.58 12.63
CA ARG A 663 -12.33 19.31 13.34
C ARG A 663 -11.15 19.59 12.41
N GLU A 664 -10.68 18.58 11.70
CA GLU A 664 -9.48 18.67 10.87
C GLU A 664 -9.73 19.36 9.50
N SER A 665 -10.98 19.38 9.00
CA SER A 665 -11.33 20.09 7.75
C SER A 665 -11.48 21.61 7.89
N GLY A 666 -11.30 22.17 9.09
CA GLY A 666 -11.27 23.62 9.31
C GLY A 666 -12.61 24.34 9.07
N GLY A 667 -13.74 23.62 9.03
CA GLY A 667 -15.08 24.21 8.91
C GLY A 667 -15.41 24.85 7.56
N ALA A 668 -14.62 24.65 6.51
CA ALA A 668 -14.89 25.18 5.17
C ALA A 668 -16.26 24.70 4.65
N ALA A 669 -17.14 25.65 4.27
CA ALA A 669 -18.56 25.39 3.99
C ALA A 669 -18.84 24.37 2.87
N GLY A 670 -17.90 24.15 1.94
CA GLY A 670 -18.02 23.14 0.88
C GLY A 670 -17.76 21.69 1.32
N VAL A 671 -17.12 21.48 2.47
CA VAL A 671 -16.67 20.16 2.94
C VAL A 671 -17.70 19.51 3.89
N GLN A 672 -18.57 20.29 4.51
CA GLN A 672 -19.55 19.82 5.51
C GLN A 672 -20.52 18.75 4.94
N GLY A 673 -20.93 18.89 3.67
CA GLY A 673 -21.75 17.88 2.98
C GLY A 673 -21.00 16.57 2.70
N GLY A 674 -19.67 16.65 2.52
CA GLY A 674 -18.81 15.48 2.31
C GLY A 674 -18.52 14.70 3.59
N VAL A 675 -18.50 15.36 4.77
CA VAL A 675 -18.18 14.71 6.04
C VAL A 675 -19.21 13.66 6.43
N HIS A 676 -20.51 13.98 6.38
CA HIS A 676 -21.55 13.01 6.72
C HIS A 676 -21.56 11.82 5.74
N ALA A 677 -21.36 12.10 4.44
CA ALA A 677 -21.24 11.06 3.44
C ALA A 677 -20.03 10.15 3.73
N ALA A 678 -18.86 10.72 4.03
CA ALA A 678 -17.65 9.96 4.37
C ALA A 678 -17.81 9.13 5.64
N ALA A 679 -18.33 9.69 6.72
CA ALA A 679 -18.55 8.95 7.96
C ALA A 679 -19.57 7.81 7.79
N THR A 680 -20.66 8.05 7.04
CA THR A 680 -21.68 7.02 6.78
C THR A 680 -21.12 5.89 5.90
N ARG A 681 -20.38 6.24 4.83
CA ARG A 681 -19.72 5.25 3.96
C ARG A 681 -18.65 4.47 4.71
N TRP A 682 -17.88 5.13 5.57
CA TRP A 682 -16.89 4.50 6.42
C TRP A 682 -17.52 3.46 7.36
N ALA A 683 -18.57 3.84 8.11
CA ALA A 683 -19.24 2.92 9.03
C ALA A 683 -19.89 1.72 8.31
N ALA A 684 -20.47 1.94 7.12
CA ALA A 684 -20.98 0.86 6.28
C ALA A 684 -19.85 -0.06 5.80
N ALA A 685 -18.74 0.51 5.34
CA ALA A 685 -17.57 -0.25 4.89
C ALA A 685 -16.93 -1.07 6.02
N GLN A 686 -16.97 -0.60 7.28
CA GLN A 686 -16.52 -1.38 8.44
C GLN A 686 -17.35 -2.65 8.62
N LEU A 687 -18.68 -2.56 8.46
CA LEU A 687 -19.58 -3.73 8.52
C LEU A 687 -19.32 -4.69 7.35
N ASP A 688 -19.16 -4.16 6.14
CA ASP A 688 -18.88 -4.97 4.96
C ASP A 688 -17.54 -5.72 5.08
N ALA A 689 -16.48 -5.03 5.56
CA ALA A 689 -15.18 -5.63 5.82
C ALA A 689 -15.24 -6.71 6.92
N ALA A 690 -15.94 -6.43 8.02
CA ALA A 690 -16.14 -7.39 9.10
C ALA A 690 -16.89 -8.65 8.63
N ARG A 691 -17.93 -8.47 7.80
CA ARG A 691 -18.69 -9.54 7.17
C ARG A 691 -17.83 -10.35 6.21
N ALA A 692 -17.03 -9.70 5.37
CA ALA A 692 -16.16 -10.35 4.42
C ALA A 692 -15.12 -11.23 5.11
N LEU A 693 -14.44 -10.69 6.14
CA LEU A 693 -13.49 -11.45 6.93
C LEU A 693 -14.14 -12.65 7.64
N CYS A 694 -15.28 -12.45 8.30
CA CYS A 694 -16.00 -13.54 8.96
C CYS A 694 -16.35 -14.66 7.97
N ARG A 695 -16.75 -14.29 6.75
CA ARG A 695 -17.06 -15.25 5.69
C ARG A 695 -15.82 -16.02 5.24
N ALA A 696 -14.71 -15.33 5.01
CA ALA A 696 -13.45 -15.96 4.62
C ALA A 696 -12.98 -16.98 5.67
N LEU A 697 -13.07 -16.63 6.96
CA LEU A 697 -12.72 -17.54 8.06
C LEU A 697 -13.64 -18.77 8.14
N CYS A 698 -14.95 -18.59 7.97
CA CYS A 698 -15.90 -19.71 7.95
C CYS A 698 -15.69 -20.60 6.71
N ARG A 699 -15.40 -20.00 5.54
CA ARG A 699 -15.07 -20.72 4.31
C ARG A 699 -13.80 -21.56 4.48
N ALA A 700 -12.75 -21.00 5.09
CA ALA A 700 -11.48 -21.68 5.34
C ALA A 700 -11.63 -22.96 6.18
N LEU A 701 -12.59 -22.97 7.11
CA LEU A 701 -12.88 -24.10 7.98
C LEU A 701 -13.95 -25.05 7.43
N ALA A 702 -14.44 -24.84 6.21
CA ALA A 702 -15.59 -25.56 5.66
C ALA A 702 -16.87 -25.46 6.53
N ALA A 703 -17.00 -24.37 7.30
CA ALA A 703 -18.19 -24.04 8.09
C ALA A 703 -19.22 -23.28 7.24
N VAL A 704 -19.51 -23.79 6.04
CA VAL A 704 -20.51 -23.22 5.12
C VAL A 704 -21.66 -24.21 4.96
N PRO A 705 -22.91 -23.79 5.16
CA PRO A 705 -24.07 -24.67 4.96
C PRO A 705 -24.16 -25.09 3.49
N ALA A 706 -24.26 -26.40 3.21
CA ALA A 706 -24.63 -26.88 1.88
C ALA A 706 -26.03 -26.33 1.49
N HIS A 707 -26.36 -26.29 0.19
CA HIS A 707 -27.61 -25.72 -0.34
C HIS A 707 -28.91 -26.31 0.26
N GLN A 708 -28.82 -27.40 1.04
CA GLN A 708 -29.91 -28.10 1.73
C GLN A 708 -29.75 -28.17 3.28
N GLN A 709 -28.66 -27.69 3.87
CA GLN A 709 -28.44 -27.71 5.32
C GLN A 709 -29.10 -26.51 6.01
N GLN A 710 -29.61 -26.72 7.22
CA GLN A 710 -30.16 -25.64 8.05
C GLN A 710 -29.03 -24.74 8.58
N ARG A 711 -29.34 -23.45 8.80
CA ARG A 711 -28.43 -22.41 9.33
C ARG A 711 -28.73 -22.09 10.78
N GLY A 712 -27.78 -21.43 11.46
CA GLY A 712 -27.95 -20.95 12.83
C GLY A 712 -27.66 -22.04 13.87
N PHE A 713 -28.49 -22.16 14.90
CA PHE A 713 -28.22 -23.08 16.02
C PHE A 713 -28.27 -24.55 15.60
N THR A 714 -29.15 -24.92 14.66
CA THR A 714 -29.22 -26.30 14.15
C THR A 714 -27.96 -26.71 13.39
N PHE A 715 -27.32 -25.77 12.68
CA PHE A 715 -26.03 -26.00 12.04
C PHE A 715 -24.93 -26.37 13.05
N ILE A 716 -24.93 -25.73 14.23
CA ILE A 716 -23.97 -26.03 15.30
C ILE A 716 -24.26 -27.40 15.92
N ASP A 717 -25.54 -27.73 16.07
CA ASP A 717 -25.96 -29.00 16.68
C ASP A 717 -25.64 -30.21 15.79
N ASP A 718 -25.64 -30.03 14.46
CA ASP A 718 -25.30 -31.05 13.48
C ASP A 718 -23.77 -31.18 13.24
N MET A 719 -22.96 -30.28 13.80
CA MET A 719 -21.51 -30.23 13.58
C MET A 719 -20.74 -31.21 14.48
N ASP A 720 -19.66 -31.79 13.96
CA ASP A 720 -18.72 -32.57 14.77
C ASP A 720 -18.14 -31.73 15.93
N PRO A 721 -18.08 -32.25 17.18
CA PRO A 721 -17.60 -31.49 18.33
C PRO A 721 -16.18 -30.93 18.19
N ASN A 722 -15.26 -31.64 17.52
CA ASN A 722 -13.91 -31.14 17.32
C ASN A 722 -13.89 -30.01 16.29
N HIS A 723 -14.66 -30.16 15.20
CA HIS A 723 -14.85 -29.10 14.22
C HIS A 723 -15.47 -27.85 14.86
N ALA A 724 -16.52 -28.01 15.68
CA ALA A 724 -17.16 -26.92 16.40
C ALA A 724 -16.17 -26.19 17.33
N TYR A 725 -15.28 -26.92 18.01
CA TYR A 725 -14.25 -26.33 18.87
C TYR A 725 -13.20 -25.53 18.08
N ILE A 726 -12.75 -26.04 16.92
CA ILE A 726 -11.83 -25.31 16.03
C ILE A 726 -12.49 -24.03 15.53
N LEU A 727 -13.74 -24.11 15.07
CA LEU A 727 -14.52 -22.95 14.65
C LEU A 727 -14.66 -21.93 15.79
N PHE A 728 -14.95 -22.39 17.01
CA PHE A 728 -15.02 -21.53 18.18
C PHE A 728 -13.70 -20.76 18.40
N LYS A 729 -12.55 -21.44 18.30
CA LYS A 729 -11.24 -20.82 18.52
C LYS A 729 -10.87 -19.77 17.48
N VAL A 730 -11.22 -20.01 16.21
CA VAL A 730 -10.99 -19.01 15.15
C VAL A 730 -11.94 -17.82 15.29
N LEU A 731 -13.23 -18.06 15.59
CA LEU A 731 -14.19 -16.98 15.81
C LEU A 731 -13.90 -16.18 17.09
N GLU A 732 -13.29 -16.80 18.09
CA GLU A 732 -12.76 -16.12 19.29
C GLU A 732 -11.64 -15.15 18.92
N GLN A 733 -10.67 -15.59 18.11
CA GLN A 733 -9.60 -14.70 17.62
C GLN A 733 -10.15 -13.56 16.74
N TYR A 734 -11.15 -13.84 15.90
CA TYR A 734 -11.86 -12.82 15.11
C TYR A 734 -12.56 -11.80 16.00
N TYR A 735 -13.30 -12.24 17.03
CA TYR A 735 -13.97 -11.34 17.96
C TYR A 735 -12.97 -10.47 18.73
N LEU A 736 -11.84 -11.03 19.16
CA LEU A 736 -10.76 -10.26 19.78
C LEU A 736 -10.15 -9.24 18.82
N ALA A 737 -9.96 -9.61 17.55
CA ALA A 737 -9.48 -8.70 16.52
C ALA A 737 -10.44 -7.52 16.33
N THR A 738 -11.75 -7.76 16.17
CA THR A 738 -12.74 -6.69 15.95
C THR A 738 -12.95 -5.81 17.19
N ASP A 739 -13.12 -6.40 18.38
CA ASP A 739 -13.39 -5.65 19.63
C ASP A 739 -12.20 -4.74 20.00
N SER A 740 -10.96 -5.20 19.78
CA SER A 740 -9.75 -4.40 20.08
C SER A 740 -9.62 -3.09 19.28
N ILE A 741 -10.17 -3.04 18.07
CA ILE A 741 -10.16 -1.85 17.19
C ILE A 741 -11.55 -1.23 17.05
N ALA A 742 -12.51 -1.60 17.92
CA ALA A 742 -13.88 -1.11 17.91
C ALA A 742 -14.64 -1.34 16.59
N PHE A 743 -14.37 -2.44 15.89
CA PHE A 743 -15.12 -2.82 14.70
C PHE A 743 -16.43 -3.53 15.06
N PRO A 744 -17.53 -3.24 14.32
CA PRO A 744 -18.76 -3.98 14.48
C PRO A 744 -18.63 -5.40 13.90
N VAL A 745 -19.47 -6.33 14.39
CA VAL A 745 -19.57 -7.69 13.84
C VAL A 745 -20.86 -7.89 13.02
N PRO A 746 -20.93 -8.89 12.13
CA PRO A 746 -22.13 -9.18 11.36
C PRO A 746 -23.37 -9.41 12.23
N GLN A 747 -24.55 -9.02 11.74
CA GLN A 747 -25.82 -9.26 12.44
C GLN A 747 -26.02 -10.76 12.70
N GLY A 748 -26.53 -11.12 13.88
CA GLY A 748 -26.66 -12.52 14.31
C GLY A 748 -25.37 -13.24 14.71
N PHE A 749 -24.17 -12.65 14.50
CA PHE A 749 -22.89 -13.26 14.89
C PHE A 749 -22.82 -13.51 16.40
N THR A 750 -23.23 -12.54 17.22
CA THR A 750 -23.14 -12.62 18.68
C THR A 750 -23.96 -13.77 19.26
N SER A 751 -25.16 -14.00 18.74
CA SER A 751 -26.01 -15.15 19.10
C SER A 751 -25.37 -16.47 18.69
N PHE A 752 -24.91 -16.55 17.44
CA PHE A 752 -24.23 -17.75 16.91
C PHE A 752 -22.97 -18.09 17.72
N PHE A 753 -22.10 -17.11 17.95
CA PHE A 753 -20.85 -17.25 18.70
C PHE A 753 -21.09 -17.68 20.15
N THR A 754 -22.11 -17.10 20.80
CA THR A 754 -22.48 -17.46 22.17
C THR A 754 -23.01 -18.90 22.26
N TYR A 755 -23.87 -19.31 21.34
CA TYR A 755 -24.39 -20.68 21.32
C TYR A 755 -23.30 -21.71 20.95
N LEU A 756 -22.40 -21.36 20.03
CA LEU A 756 -21.22 -22.18 19.70
C LEU A 756 -20.32 -22.36 20.93
N GLY A 757 -20.07 -21.28 21.68
CA GLY A 757 -19.33 -21.34 22.95
C GLY A 757 -20.01 -22.24 23.99
N TYR A 758 -21.34 -22.19 24.10
CA TYR A 758 -22.10 -23.08 25.00
C TYR A 758 -21.98 -24.55 24.61
N ARG A 759 -21.94 -24.85 23.31
CA ARG A 759 -21.82 -26.22 22.80
C ARG A 759 -20.40 -26.80 22.93
N THR A 760 -19.38 -25.96 22.89
CA THR A 760 -17.97 -26.36 22.80
C THR A 760 -17.19 -26.24 24.10
N LEU A 761 -17.57 -25.32 25.00
CA LEU A 761 -16.84 -25.07 26.25
C LEU A 761 -17.46 -25.78 27.46
N PRO A 762 -16.63 -26.16 28.45
CA PRO A 762 -17.13 -26.53 29.77
C PRO A 762 -17.91 -25.37 30.42
N PHE A 763 -18.99 -25.70 31.14
CA PHE A 763 -19.85 -24.69 31.76
C PHE A 763 -19.13 -23.62 32.61
N PRO A 764 -18.10 -23.95 33.43
CA PRO A 764 -17.36 -22.91 34.17
C PRO A 764 -16.66 -21.90 33.26
N ALA A 765 -16.05 -22.37 32.16
CA ALA A 765 -15.42 -21.50 31.17
C ALA A 765 -16.48 -20.65 30.46
N PHE A 766 -17.57 -21.27 30.00
CA PHE A 766 -18.69 -20.53 29.39
C PHE A 766 -19.24 -19.43 30.31
N ALA A 767 -19.48 -19.74 31.59
CA ALA A 767 -19.94 -18.77 32.58
C ALA A 767 -18.94 -17.61 32.77
N GLN A 768 -17.63 -17.87 32.74
CA GLN A 768 -16.61 -16.82 32.83
C GLN A 768 -16.68 -15.85 31.64
N TYR A 769 -16.93 -16.34 30.42
CA TYR A 769 -17.08 -15.49 29.24
C TYR A 769 -18.35 -14.64 29.30
N VAL A 770 -19.45 -15.19 29.84
CA VAL A 770 -20.68 -14.44 30.10
C VAL A 770 -20.42 -13.34 31.15
N HIS A 771 -19.76 -13.66 32.26
CA HIS A 771 -19.43 -12.70 33.31
C HIS A 771 -18.52 -11.57 32.83
N ARG A 772 -17.63 -11.85 31.87
CA ARG A 772 -16.75 -10.86 31.23
C ARG A 772 -17.41 -10.12 30.06
N SER A 773 -18.71 -10.33 29.82
CA SER A 773 -19.46 -9.72 28.71
C SER A 773 -18.89 -10.00 27.32
N VAL A 774 -18.15 -11.09 27.16
CA VAL A 774 -17.71 -11.60 25.85
C VAL A 774 -18.86 -12.32 25.16
N PHE A 775 -19.62 -13.13 25.93
CA PHE A 775 -20.86 -13.75 25.47
C PHE A 775 -22.06 -12.92 25.87
N GLU A 776 -22.89 -12.58 24.88
CA GLU A 776 -24.15 -11.89 25.09
C GLU A 776 -25.29 -12.90 25.09
N LEU A 777 -25.93 -13.09 26.25
CA LEU A 777 -27.11 -13.94 26.38
C LEU A 777 -28.34 -13.25 25.78
N GLN A 778 -28.40 -13.23 24.44
CA GLN A 778 -29.59 -12.81 23.70
C GLN A 778 -30.77 -13.77 23.95
N ILE A 779 -31.99 -13.29 23.70
CA ILE A 779 -33.22 -14.00 24.10
C ILE A 779 -33.42 -15.32 23.32
N ASP A 780 -33.03 -15.33 22.05
CA ASP A 780 -32.99 -16.51 21.18
C ASP A 780 -32.03 -17.58 21.71
N VAL A 781 -30.80 -17.19 22.07
CA VAL A 781 -29.80 -18.10 22.66
C VAL A 781 -30.28 -18.65 24.00
N LEU A 782 -30.79 -17.76 24.86
CA LEU A 782 -31.26 -18.15 26.19
C LEU A 782 -32.45 -19.10 26.10
N LYS A 783 -33.40 -18.87 25.16
CA LYS A 783 -34.48 -19.81 24.87
C LYS A 783 -33.93 -21.16 24.44
N ALA A 784 -33.00 -21.20 23.47
CA ALA A 784 -32.41 -22.44 22.98
C ALA A 784 -31.74 -23.27 24.08
N ILE A 785 -30.90 -22.64 24.92
CA ILE A 785 -30.21 -23.29 26.05
C ILE A 785 -31.22 -23.83 27.08
N VAL A 786 -32.26 -23.07 27.34
CA VAL A 786 -33.21 -23.37 28.42
C VAL A 786 -34.19 -24.47 28.01
N THR A 787 -34.62 -24.51 26.74
CA THR A 787 -35.49 -25.55 26.17
C THR A 787 -34.79 -26.90 25.96
N GLU A 788 -33.46 -26.94 25.98
CA GLU A 788 -32.69 -28.18 25.80
C GLU A 788 -32.74 -29.07 27.06
N GLU A 789 -33.17 -30.34 26.97
CA GLU A 789 -33.41 -31.16 28.17
C GLU A 789 -32.13 -31.76 28.80
N ASP A 790 -31.08 -32.02 28.01
CA ASP A 790 -30.05 -33.00 28.40
C ASP A 790 -28.70 -32.45 28.91
N LYS A 791 -28.29 -31.22 28.56
CA LYS A 791 -26.90 -30.75 28.81
C LYS A 791 -26.65 -30.06 30.16
N CYS A 792 -27.66 -29.47 30.79
CA CYS A 792 -27.43 -28.47 31.84
C CYS A 792 -28.41 -28.60 33.02
N SER A 793 -27.89 -28.83 34.23
CA SER A 793 -28.71 -28.88 35.45
C SER A 793 -29.55 -27.62 35.63
N VAL A 794 -30.75 -27.75 36.20
CA VAL A 794 -31.67 -26.64 36.50
C VAL A 794 -30.96 -25.45 37.16
N ASN A 795 -30.04 -25.71 38.11
CA ASN A 795 -29.27 -24.67 38.80
C ASN A 795 -28.36 -23.85 37.87
N LYS A 796 -27.73 -24.50 36.89
CA LYS A 796 -26.87 -23.83 35.90
C LYS A 796 -27.69 -22.93 34.96
N LYS A 797 -28.87 -23.40 34.52
CA LYS A 797 -29.80 -22.61 33.70
C LYS A 797 -30.33 -21.39 34.47
N LEU A 798 -30.70 -21.56 35.74
CA LEU A 798 -31.11 -20.45 36.61
C LEU A 798 -30.00 -19.42 36.80
N ARG A 799 -28.74 -19.85 36.96
CA ARG A 799 -27.58 -18.94 37.02
C ARG A 799 -27.43 -18.10 35.74
N LEU A 800 -27.61 -18.70 34.55
CA LEU A 800 -27.56 -17.95 33.29
C LEU A 800 -28.70 -16.93 33.18
N ILE A 801 -29.92 -17.31 33.61
CA ILE A 801 -31.09 -16.41 33.63
C ILE A 801 -30.85 -15.24 34.58
N GLN A 802 -30.22 -15.46 35.74
CA GLN A 802 -29.87 -14.39 36.69
C GLN A 802 -28.90 -13.36 36.08
N VAL A 803 -27.99 -13.79 35.20
CA VAL A 803 -27.00 -12.91 34.57
C VAL A 803 -27.54 -12.19 33.32
N ALA A 804 -28.56 -12.73 32.65
CA ALA A 804 -29.10 -12.18 31.40
C ALA A 804 -29.89 -10.85 31.55
N GLY A 805 -30.16 -10.40 32.78
CA GLY A 805 -30.95 -9.20 33.07
C GLY A 805 -32.45 -9.48 33.16
N GLU A 806 -33.20 -8.59 33.83
CA GLU A 806 -34.57 -8.85 34.30
C GLU A 806 -35.56 -9.07 33.14
N GLY A 807 -35.47 -8.24 32.09
CA GLY A 807 -36.38 -8.29 30.94
C GLY A 807 -36.16 -9.51 30.03
N ARG A 808 -34.91 -9.93 29.83
CA ARG A 808 -34.58 -11.15 29.07
C ARG A 808 -34.84 -12.40 29.90
N GLY A 809 -34.52 -12.36 31.19
CA GLY A 809 -34.74 -13.45 32.13
C GLY A 809 -36.21 -13.84 32.25
N ARG A 810 -37.12 -12.87 32.42
CA ARG A 810 -38.58 -13.14 32.45
C ARG A 810 -39.08 -13.79 31.16
N ARG A 811 -38.65 -13.30 29.99
CA ARG A 811 -39.05 -13.87 28.69
C ARG A 811 -38.51 -15.29 28.47
N ALA A 812 -37.31 -15.60 28.98
CA ALA A 812 -36.78 -16.95 28.95
C ALA A 812 -37.48 -17.89 29.93
N LEU A 813 -37.81 -17.43 31.14
CA LEU A 813 -38.61 -18.19 32.10
C LEU A 813 -40.01 -18.50 31.54
N ALA A 814 -40.62 -17.56 30.81
CA ALA A 814 -41.90 -17.78 30.15
C ALA A 814 -41.84 -18.88 29.07
N ALA A 815 -40.71 -18.98 28.35
CA ALA A 815 -40.49 -20.00 27.33
C ALA A 815 -40.05 -21.35 27.91
N TRP A 816 -39.60 -21.40 29.17
CA TRP A 816 -39.11 -22.61 29.80
C TRP A 816 -40.26 -23.43 30.40
N GLY A 817 -40.50 -24.61 29.84
CA GLY A 817 -41.52 -25.55 30.35
C GLY A 817 -41.14 -26.28 31.65
N ALA A 818 -39.98 -26.01 32.25
CA ALA A 818 -39.59 -26.70 33.48
C ALA A 818 -40.37 -26.18 34.69
N ARG A 819 -40.67 -27.11 35.61
CA ARG A 819 -41.30 -26.84 36.90
C ARG A 819 -40.65 -25.68 37.67
N ALA A 820 -39.33 -25.60 37.72
CA ALA A 820 -38.63 -24.52 38.42
C ALA A 820 -38.95 -23.13 37.83
N ALA A 821 -39.09 -23.03 36.50
CA ALA A 821 -39.49 -21.78 35.85
C ALA A 821 -40.95 -21.42 36.15
N LEU A 822 -41.82 -22.43 36.16
CA LEU A 822 -43.25 -22.27 36.43
C LEU A 822 -43.48 -21.74 37.86
N VAL A 823 -42.78 -22.28 38.86
CA VAL A 823 -42.82 -21.80 40.25
C VAL A 823 -42.28 -20.37 40.38
N LEU A 824 -41.17 -20.05 39.69
CA LEU A 824 -40.60 -18.69 39.73
C LEU A 824 -41.51 -17.66 39.07
N ARG A 825 -42.16 -18.00 37.95
CA ARG A 825 -43.15 -17.14 37.29
C ARG A 825 -44.35 -16.86 38.19
N ALA A 826 -44.90 -17.88 38.86
CA ALA A 826 -46.01 -17.69 39.78
C ALA A 826 -45.63 -16.83 40.99
N ARG A 827 -44.40 -16.97 41.51
CA ARG A 827 -43.88 -16.13 42.58
C ARG A 827 -43.66 -14.67 42.15
N ASP A 828 -43.06 -14.44 40.98
CA ASP A 828 -42.85 -13.10 40.42
C ASP A 828 -44.20 -12.41 40.15
N HIS A 829 -45.17 -13.14 39.61
CA HIS A 829 -46.54 -12.64 39.42
C HIS A 829 -47.20 -12.24 40.73
N ALA A 830 -47.23 -13.13 41.72
CA ALA A 830 -47.81 -12.82 43.02
C ALA A 830 -47.08 -11.66 43.72
N ALA A 831 -45.75 -11.59 43.63
CA ALA A 831 -44.97 -10.48 44.18
C ALA A 831 -45.27 -9.14 43.49
N ALA A 832 -45.45 -9.13 42.16
CA ALA A 832 -45.85 -7.94 41.42
C ALA A 832 -47.23 -7.42 41.86
N LEU A 833 -48.20 -8.34 42.03
CA LEU A 833 -49.55 -8.00 42.52
C LEU A 833 -49.53 -7.46 43.97
N LEU A 834 -48.76 -8.09 44.86
CA LEU A 834 -48.65 -7.68 46.26
C LEU A 834 -47.90 -6.34 46.44
N SER A 835 -46.96 -6.03 45.55
CA SER A 835 -46.21 -4.78 45.57
C SER A 835 -46.91 -3.61 44.85
N GLY A 836 -48.06 -3.85 44.20
CA GLY A 836 -48.83 -2.83 43.48
C GLY A 836 -48.20 -2.38 42.16
N ALA A 837 -47.24 -3.12 41.62
CA ALA A 837 -46.67 -2.86 40.30
C ALA A 837 -47.64 -3.39 39.22
N ALA A 838 -47.89 -2.60 38.17
CA ALA A 838 -48.77 -3.03 37.08
C ALA A 838 -48.21 -4.29 36.41
N PRO A 839 -48.97 -5.41 36.35
CA PRO A 839 -48.50 -6.62 35.69
C PRO A 839 -48.37 -6.35 34.18
N ALA A 840 -47.27 -6.82 33.59
CA ALA A 840 -47.10 -6.77 32.14
C ALA A 840 -48.23 -7.58 31.49
N ARG A 841 -48.93 -6.99 30.51
CA ARG A 841 -49.98 -7.68 29.73
C ARG A 841 -49.38 -8.96 29.14
N HIS A 842 -49.72 -10.10 29.71
CA HIS A 842 -49.40 -11.40 29.13
C HIS A 842 -50.19 -11.54 27.82
N ASP A 843 -49.51 -11.56 26.68
CA ASP A 843 -50.05 -12.28 25.53
C ASP A 843 -50.28 -13.71 25.98
N ARG A 844 -51.54 -14.16 25.93
CA ARG A 844 -51.99 -15.50 26.28
C ARG A 844 -51.25 -16.51 25.40
N ALA A 845 -50.02 -16.88 25.76
CA ALA A 845 -49.32 -17.98 25.14
C ALA A 845 -50.17 -19.23 25.36
N ARG A 846 -50.51 -19.94 24.28
CA ARG A 846 -51.25 -21.20 24.34
C ARG A 846 -50.42 -22.21 25.14
N HIS A 847 -50.75 -22.37 26.41
CA HIS A 847 -50.18 -23.40 27.26
C HIS A 847 -50.53 -24.78 26.67
N ARG A 848 -49.52 -25.62 26.44
CA ARG A 848 -49.72 -27.04 26.15
C ARG A 848 -50.08 -27.70 27.49
N PRO A 849 -51.26 -28.32 27.63
CA PRO A 849 -51.66 -28.93 28.89
C PRO A 849 -50.66 -30.02 29.28
N VAL A 850 -50.14 -29.95 30.50
CA VAL A 850 -49.58 -31.13 31.15
C VAL A 850 -50.73 -32.14 31.24
N ARG A 851 -50.49 -33.37 30.78
CA ARG A 851 -51.48 -34.46 30.73
C ARG A 851 -52.32 -34.48 32.00
N ASP A 852 -53.64 -34.53 31.81
CA ASP A 852 -54.68 -34.66 32.82
C ASP A 852 -54.22 -35.50 34.01
N THR A 853 -53.87 -34.82 35.10
CA THR A 853 -53.98 -35.36 36.44
C THR A 853 -54.97 -34.45 37.14
N GLY A 854 -56.18 -34.98 37.36
CA GLY A 854 -57.29 -34.23 37.93
C GLY A 854 -56.90 -33.56 39.24
N ILE A 855 -57.63 -32.49 39.58
CA ILE A 855 -57.53 -31.63 40.77
C ILE A 855 -57.84 -32.41 42.09
N ALA A 856 -57.70 -33.74 42.10
CA ALA A 856 -58.00 -34.62 43.22
C ALA A 856 -56.84 -34.81 44.21
N ALA A 857 -55.70 -34.13 44.04
CA ALA A 857 -54.50 -34.30 44.88
C ALA A 857 -54.35 -33.28 46.01
N LEU A 858 -55.35 -32.44 46.29
CA LEU A 858 -55.35 -31.57 47.46
C LEU A 858 -56.38 -32.10 48.46
N PRO A 859 -55.98 -32.52 49.68
CA PRO A 859 -56.92 -33.01 50.68
C PRO A 859 -57.87 -31.87 51.06
N SER A 860 -59.08 -31.92 50.53
CA SER A 860 -60.18 -31.00 50.82
C SER A 860 -60.89 -31.50 52.08
N GLY A 861 -60.29 -31.22 53.22
CA GLY A 861 -60.87 -31.44 54.55
C GLY A 861 -60.82 -30.16 55.36
N GLU A 862 -61.92 -29.41 55.29
CA GLU A 862 -62.31 -28.31 56.19
C GLU A 862 -61.37 -27.09 56.35
N ARG A 863 -61.89 -25.93 55.91
CA ARG A 863 -61.41 -24.55 56.10
C ARG A 863 -60.17 -24.17 55.30
N LEU A 864 -60.43 -23.37 54.25
CA LEU A 864 -59.48 -22.50 53.55
C LEU A 864 -58.11 -23.13 53.36
N SER A 865 -57.91 -23.83 52.24
CA SER A 865 -56.55 -24.27 51.93
C SER A 865 -55.63 -23.03 51.97
N PRO A 866 -54.37 -23.15 52.42
CA PRO A 866 -53.44 -22.02 52.39
C PRO A 866 -53.37 -21.35 51.01
N LEU A 867 -53.64 -22.11 49.94
CA LEU A 867 -53.81 -21.60 48.58
C LEU A 867 -55.09 -20.75 48.43
N ASP A 868 -56.25 -21.20 48.89
CA ASP A 868 -57.50 -20.44 48.83
C ASP A 868 -57.38 -19.12 49.61
N THR A 869 -56.80 -19.16 50.81
CA THR A 869 -56.54 -17.94 51.61
C THR A 869 -55.60 -16.98 50.88
N PHE A 870 -54.57 -17.52 50.22
CA PHE A 870 -53.62 -16.72 49.45
C PHE A 870 -54.25 -16.10 48.20
N LEU A 871 -55.11 -16.85 47.49
CA LEU A 871 -55.87 -16.33 46.34
C LEU A 871 -56.88 -15.26 46.77
N ASP A 872 -57.53 -15.42 47.92
CA ASP A 872 -58.40 -14.39 48.52
C ASP A 872 -57.60 -13.11 48.85
N LEU A 873 -56.39 -13.25 49.38
CA LEU A 873 -55.50 -12.10 49.65
C LEU A 873 -55.04 -11.39 48.37
N LEU A 874 -54.78 -12.13 47.29
CA LEU A 874 -54.39 -11.55 46.00
C LEU A 874 -55.55 -10.83 45.31
N THR A 875 -56.76 -11.39 45.36
CA THR A 875 -57.98 -10.75 44.81
C THR A 875 -58.40 -9.51 45.61
N ALA A 876 -58.03 -9.42 46.89
CA ALA A 876 -58.20 -8.20 47.68
C ALA A 876 -57.24 -7.06 47.28
N LYS A 877 -56.14 -7.37 46.58
CA LYS A 877 -55.08 -6.42 46.21
C LYS A 877 -55.02 -6.06 44.73
N ALA A 878 -55.54 -6.91 43.84
CA ALA A 878 -55.50 -6.71 42.40
C ALA A 878 -56.84 -7.07 41.73
N SER A 879 -57.09 -6.51 40.55
CA SER A 879 -58.32 -6.82 39.81
C SER A 879 -58.31 -8.24 39.24
N LEU A 880 -59.49 -8.86 39.07
CA LEU A 880 -59.61 -10.20 38.47
C LEU A 880 -59.01 -10.30 37.05
N ASN A 881 -58.90 -9.17 36.34
CA ASN A 881 -58.33 -9.10 35.00
C ASN A 881 -56.78 -9.15 34.99
N GLU A 882 -56.16 -8.87 36.14
CA GLU A 882 -54.71 -8.84 36.32
C GLU A 882 -54.16 -10.14 36.93
N LEU A 883 -55.04 -10.97 37.50
CA LEU A 883 -54.66 -12.20 38.21
C LEU A 883 -54.71 -13.42 37.29
N ASP A 884 -53.62 -14.19 37.24
CA ASP A 884 -53.54 -15.44 36.47
C ASP A 884 -53.67 -16.64 37.41
N PHE A 885 -54.92 -17.04 37.68
CA PHE A 885 -55.23 -18.15 38.58
C PHE A 885 -54.61 -19.47 38.10
N ASN A 886 -54.60 -19.71 36.78
CA ASN A 886 -54.10 -20.95 36.21
C ASN A 886 -52.59 -21.10 36.47
N LEU A 887 -51.82 -20.03 36.29
CA LEU A 887 -50.39 -20.03 36.58
C LEU A 887 -50.08 -20.38 38.05
N ILE A 888 -50.83 -19.80 39.00
CA ILE A 888 -50.61 -20.01 40.44
C ILE A 888 -51.03 -21.43 40.86
N ILE A 889 -52.16 -21.92 40.35
CA ILE A 889 -52.66 -23.28 40.64
C ILE A 889 -51.72 -24.33 40.02
N GLU A 890 -51.32 -24.18 38.77
CA GLU A 890 -50.35 -25.07 38.10
C GLU A 890 -49.01 -25.10 38.84
N ALA A 891 -48.53 -23.95 39.33
CA ALA A 891 -47.30 -23.87 40.13
C ALA A 891 -47.40 -24.61 41.45
N THR A 892 -48.54 -24.47 42.11
CA THR A 892 -48.79 -25.10 43.41
C THR A 892 -48.90 -26.61 43.25
N LEU A 893 -49.66 -27.08 42.25
CA LEU A 893 -49.78 -28.50 41.92
C LEU A 893 -48.43 -29.10 41.50
N ALA A 894 -47.68 -28.40 40.65
CA ALA A 894 -46.34 -28.81 40.27
C ALA A 894 -45.44 -28.87 41.51
N SER A 895 -45.54 -27.94 42.46
CA SER A 895 -44.75 -27.92 43.70
C SER A 895 -45.05 -29.12 44.63
N VAL A 896 -46.33 -29.46 44.81
CA VAL A 896 -46.78 -30.54 45.70
C VAL A 896 -46.39 -31.93 45.17
N GLN A 897 -46.30 -32.10 43.84
CA GLN A 897 -45.89 -33.38 43.23
C GLN A 897 -44.42 -33.80 43.51
N GLN A 898 -43.56 -32.95 44.11
CA GLN A 898 -42.21 -33.40 44.56
C GLN A 898 -42.26 -34.27 45.80
N ASP A 899 -43.20 -34.00 46.69
CA ASP A 899 -43.17 -34.59 48.03
C ASP A 899 -43.61 -36.06 48.01
N ASN A 900 -44.22 -36.50 46.91
CA ASN A 900 -44.68 -37.88 46.71
C ASN A 900 -43.72 -38.78 45.90
N SER A 901 -42.60 -38.26 45.38
CA SER A 901 -41.62 -39.06 44.61
C SER A 901 -40.32 -39.38 45.36
N VAL A 902 -40.29 -39.10 46.68
CA VAL A 902 -39.22 -39.52 47.62
C VAL A 902 -39.82 -40.37 48.76
N ALA A 903 -40.89 -41.12 48.50
CA ALA A 903 -41.40 -42.13 49.42
C ALA A 903 -41.10 -43.54 48.90
#